data_AF-A7HF30-F1
#
_entry.id   AF-A7HF30-F1
#
_cell.length_a   1.000
_cell.length_b   1.000
_cell.length_c   1.000
_cell.angle_alpha   90.00
_cell.angle_beta   90.00
_cell.angle_gamma   90.00
#
_symmetry.space_group_name_H-M   'P 1'
#
loop_
_entity.id
_entity.type
_entity.pdbx_description
1 polymer ?
#
loop_
_entity_poly.entity_id
_entity_poly.type
_entity_poly.pdbx_seq_one_letter_code
_entity_poly.pdbx_strand_id
1 'polypeptide(L)'
;MSARVAAAALAAAIALAAPGAVAAEDVEAPSPPRPDAPPRAPAGGDPQGSLQDPELEAARIAWRYFERNYQPATGLVNSVEGYASTTMWDLGSTVLATLAARELGLLEPAAFDERVDTLLWTLAMQPLFQGELPNKAYDAATGRMANYANQPTATGIGFSAVDLARLSSALSILAERAPQHRAGVRRVLGRWRYCRLLGDGELHGAHVDDRGKVQIVQEGRLGYEQYAAESFARLGFAMSRARDFDRHAADTPILGVPVRRDTRDRHRFGAVDALVTDPWVLGAFELGRDGERGELLRRVFEVQKRRWEQTGIPTAAGEDHVDEAPWFVYGAIWADGVPWNVVTTEGADATRFRALSTKAAFALATLFPEDPYARVLRRAIARARDPDRGWYAGIYERGGLNESLNANTNGVILEAILYARAGLLRAPPGRAPVAARRGGVTVPAAFPVVPGACYPGTPEAARAEATPITPGGAGQPAARRARLYAHPLTFTAFANYRGVDRAGAGAVATLWPWRASFLRVGAEATPYSPGGRVRMLWGIGWDDWRARTPYLRLENWGPIRPGDGLAMDVAELNFGYRGPRLCGGALCLSPLLGGTVPFSGGPYVSARATLTIAGTWFAMGGIGWTVPQVFEGPAGTPRWRIVYGFGRWDWRPGTLYVTYHDWGPTSRSHNGVLAVGVNLAF
;
A
#
# COMPACT_ATOMS: atom_id res chain seq x y z
N MET A 1 23.32 51.88 29.60
CA MET A 1 21.92 52.23 29.31
C MET A 1 21.31 51.02 28.60
N SER A 2 21.04 49.93 29.33
CA SER A 2 19.85 49.68 30.18
C SER A 2 18.62 49.48 29.29
N ALA A 3 18.03 48.28 29.11
CA ALA A 3 17.93 47.10 29.98
C ALA A 3 17.49 47.44 31.42
N ARG A 4 16.48 48.30 31.53
CA ARG A 4 15.56 48.57 32.66
C ARG A 4 14.36 49.22 31.98
N VAL A 5 13.24 48.56 31.73
CA VAL A 5 12.13 48.21 32.63
C VAL A 5 11.38 47.08 31.89
N ALA A 6 11.30 45.84 32.33
CA ALA A 6 10.56 45.42 33.51
C ALA A 6 11.13 44.08 34.03
N ALA A 7 12.12 44.20 34.91
CA ALA A 7 12.47 43.22 35.92
C ALA A 7 12.67 44.03 37.21
N ALA A 8 11.58 44.21 37.94
CA ALA A 8 11.56 44.82 39.27
C ALA A 8 10.32 44.32 40.02
N ALA A 9 10.32 43.03 40.35
CA ALA A 9 9.57 42.47 41.47
C ALA A 9 10.22 41.12 41.83
N LEU A 10 11.46 41.21 42.30
CA LEU A 10 12.16 40.14 43.01
C LEU A 10 11.72 40.21 44.49
N ALA A 11 11.45 39.04 45.09
CA ALA A 11 11.66 38.71 46.49
C ALA A 11 10.87 39.43 47.60
N ALA A 12 9.95 38.69 48.20
CA ALA A 12 9.80 38.44 49.64
C ALA A 12 8.69 37.39 49.82
N ALA A 13 8.79 36.24 50.49
CA ALA A 13 9.76 35.64 51.41
C ALA A 13 9.55 34.11 51.31
N ILE A 14 10.57 33.28 51.10
CA ILE A 14 11.43 32.61 52.11
C ILE A 14 10.66 31.81 53.18
N ALA A 15 10.75 30.48 52.99
CA ALA A 15 11.08 29.40 53.94
C ALA A 15 10.12 28.93 55.04
N LEU A 16 10.08 27.59 55.15
CA LEU A 16 10.05 26.69 56.33
C LEU A 16 9.06 25.54 56.02
N ALA A 17 9.22 24.27 56.35
CA ALA A 17 10.27 23.42 56.90
C ALA A 17 9.84 21.96 56.59
N ALA A 18 10.77 21.00 56.63
CA ALA A 18 10.55 19.57 56.36
C ALA A 18 9.79 18.83 57.50
N PRO A 19 9.90 17.49 57.63
CA PRO A 19 9.05 16.43 57.07
C PRO A 19 8.14 15.75 58.12
N GLY A 20 7.12 15.00 57.70
CA GLY A 20 6.26 14.22 58.58
C GLY A 20 5.99 12.82 58.03
N ALA A 21 6.39 11.80 58.80
CA ALA A 21 6.19 10.38 58.56
C ALA A 21 4.79 9.88 59.00
N VAL A 22 4.56 8.57 58.82
CA VAL A 22 3.49 7.69 59.38
C VAL A 22 2.29 7.53 58.43
N ALA A 23 1.74 6.35 58.10
CA ALA A 23 1.81 4.99 58.65
C ALA A 23 1.76 3.92 57.55
N ALA A 24 2.24 2.73 57.88
CA ALA A 24 1.95 1.48 57.19
C ALA A 24 0.53 0.99 57.53
N GLU A 25 -0.20 0.50 56.54
CA GLU A 25 -1.34 -0.42 56.73
C GLU A 25 -1.26 -1.56 55.69
N ASP A 26 -1.04 -2.75 56.25
CA ASP A 26 -1.47 -4.09 55.87
C ASP A 26 -1.60 -4.50 54.40
N VAL A 27 -0.62 -5.29 53.98
CA VAL A 27 -0.63 -6.13 52.78
C VAL A 27 -1.45 -7.39 53.06
N GLU A 28 -2.65 -7.48 52.51
CA GLU A 28 -3.39 -8.73 52.41
C GLU A 28 -2.99 -9.47 51.11
N ALA A 29 -2.45 -10.69 51.27
CA ALA A 29 -1.95 -11.50 50.17
C ALA A 29 -3.12 -12.10 49.35
N PRO A 30 -3.12 -11.98 48.00
CA PRO A 30 -4.13 -12.64 47.19
C PRO A 30 -3.88 -14.15 47.12
N SER A 31 -4.94 -14.91 47.40
CA SER A 31 -4.99 -16.38 47.33
C SER A 31 -4.76 -16.91 45.90
N PRO A 32 -4.23 -18.13 45.73
CA PRO A 32 -3.95 -18.69 44.39
C PRO A 32 -5.23 -18.96 43.59
N PRO A 33 -5.24 -18.72 42.26
CA PRO A 33 -6.41 -18.95 41.43
C PRO A 33 -6.65 -20.44 41.19
N ARG A 34 -7.93 -20.85 41.25
CA ARG A 34 -8.40 -22.18 40.85
C ARG A 34 -8.42 -22.30 39.31
N PRO A 35 -8.08 -23.48 38.76
CA PRO A 35 -8.19 -23.72 37.32
C PRO A 35 -9.66 -23.91 36.93
N ASP A 36 -9.99 -23.51 35.70
CA ASP A 36 -11.27 -23.71 34.99
C ASP A 36 -12.31 -22.59 35.11
N ALA A 37 -12.07 -21.48 34.37
CA ALA A 37 -13.13 -20.62 33.85
C ALA A 37 -12.77 -20.08 32.45
N PRO A 38 -13.67 -20.14 31.44
CA PRO A 38 -13.40 -19.70 30.07
C PRO A 38 -13.33 -18.16 29.95
N PRO A 39 -12.57 -17.61 28.98
CA PRO A 39 -12.29 -16.18 28.90
C PRO A 39 -13.53 -15.37 28.50
N ARG A 40 -13.82 -14.34 29.30
CA ARG A 40 -14.90 -13.36 29.09
C ARG A 40 -14.40 -12.26 28.15
N ALA A 41 -15.19 -11.90 27.13
CA ALA A 41 -14.88 -10.80 26.21
C ALA A 41 -14.83 -9.44 26.95
N PRO A 42 -13.91 -8.52 26.61
CA PRO A 42 -13.85 -7.22 27.27
C PRO A 42 -14.94 -6.28 26.74
N ALA A 43 -15.73 -5.75 27.68
CA ALA A 43 -16.65 -4.64 27.47
C ALA A 43 -15.86 -3.31 27.38
N GLY A 44 -16.36 -2.36 26.59
CA GLY A 44 -15.67 -1.11 26.29
C GLY A 44 -15.64 -0.08 27.43
N GLY A 45 -14.63 0.79 27.36
CA GLY A 45 -14.65 2.17 27.84
C GLY A 45 -13.62 2.55 28.92
N ASP A 46 -12.48 3.13 28.52
CA ASP A 46 -11.89 4.30 29.18
C ASP A 46 -10.90 5.04 28.21
N PRO A 47 -11.09 6.33 27.87
CA PRO A 47 -10.22 7.07 26.92
C PRO A 47 -8.86 7.55 27.47
N GLN A 48 -8.46 7.18 28.70
CA GLN A 48 -7.18 7.59 29.28
C GLN A 48 -6.21 6.42 29.60
N GLY A 49 -6.52 5.18 29.19
CA GLY A 49 -5.65 4.01 29.33
C GLY A 49 -4.67 3.75 28.17
N SER A 50 -4.61 4.61 27.14
CA SER A 50 -3.98 4.30 25.84
C SER A 50 -2.44 4.44 25.77
N LEU A 51 -1.77 4.70 26.89
CA LEU A 51 -0.31 4.87 26.98
C LEU A 51 0.46 3.60 27.42
N GLN A 52 -0.18 2.43 27.61
CA GLN A 52 0.47 1.26 28.24
C GLN A 52 0.34 -0.09 27.52
N ASP A 53 0.13 -0.14 26.20
CA ASP A 53 0.27 -1.40 25.44
C ASP A 53 1.61 -1.42 24.69
N PRO A 54 2.62 -2.19 25.16
CA PRO A 54 3.92 -2.30 24.50
C PRO A 54 3.85 -2.86 23.08
N GLU A 55 2.87 -3.73 22.78
CA GLU A 55 2.68 -4.26 21.42
C GLU A 55 2.09 -3.20 20.51
N LEU A 56 1.12 -2.41 20.98
CA LEU A 56 0.59 -1.30 20.18
C LEU A 56 1.67 -0.25 19.91
N GLU A 57 2.53 0.02 20.89
CA GLU A 57 3.65 0.93 20.70
C GLU A 57 4.66 0.39 19.70
N ALA A 58 5.01 -0.90 19.79
CA ALA A 58 5.85 -1.55 18.79
C ALA A 58 5.25 -1.46 17.38
N ALA A 59 3.93 -1.64 17.26
CA ALA A 59 3.20 -1.50 16.00
C ALA A 59 3.22 -0.07 15.47
N ARG A 60 3.02 0.95 16.33
CA ARG A 60 3.13 2.37 15.93
C ARG A 60 4.51 2.67 15.36
N ILE A 61 5.57 2.25 16.05
CA ILE A 61 6.94 2.44 15.58
C ILE A 61 7.15 1.74 14.23
N ALA A 62 6.74 0.47 14.10
CA ALA A 62 6.86 -0.25 12.83
C ALA A 62 6.06 0.43 11.69
N TRP A 63 4.89 0.98 12.00
CA TRP A 63 4.06 1.68 11.02
C TRP A 63 4.68 3.00 10.53
N ARG A 64 5.47 3.70 11.37
CA ARG A 64 6.20 4.92 10.96
C ARG A 64 7.07 4.69 9.72
N TYR A 65 7.67 3.51 9.60
CA TYR A 65 8.43 3.14 8.40
C TYR A 65 7.57 3.24 7.13
N PHE A 66 6.38 2.64 7.15
CA PHE A 66 5.45 2.62 6.02
C PHE A 66 4.79 3.97 5.76
N GLU A 67 4.72 4.87 6.75
CA GLU A 67 4.27 6.24 6.54
C GLU A 67 5.32 7.07 5.82
N ARG A 68 6.60 6.97 6.25
CA ARG A 68 7.72 7.74 5.69
C ARG A 68 8.11 7.29 4.29
N ASN A 69 8.01 5.99 4.01
CA ASN A 69 8.47 5.40 2.77
C ASN A 69 7.36 5.17 1.74
N TYR A 70 6.14 5.66 2.01
CA TYR A 70 5.00 5.59 1.11
C TYR A 70 5.17 6.51 -0.10
N GLN A 71 4.90 5.98 -1.29
CA GLN A 71 4.91 6.70 -2.55
C GLN A 71 3.48 7.03 -2.97
N PRO A 72 2.98 8.27 -2.76
CA PRO A 72 1.57 8.57 -2.96
C PRO A 72 1.09 8.33 -4.38
N ALA A 73 1.96 8.55 -5.37
CA ALA A 73 1.66 8.42 -6.80
C ALA A 73 1.31 6.98 -7.21
N THR A 74 1.98 6.00 -6.62
CA THR A 74 1.93 4.58 -7.00
C THR A 74 1.30 3.70 -5.92
N GLY A 75 1.19 4.18 -4.69
CA GLY A 75 0.75 3.38 -3.55
C GLY A 75 1.80 2.38 -3.06
N LEU A 76 2.99 2.35 -3.65
CA LEU A 76 4.09 1.46 -3.27
C LEU A 76 4.85 2.02 -2.06
N VAL A 77 5.66 1.17 -1.43
CA VAL A 77 6.55 1.55 -0.33
C VAL A 77 7.96 1.12 -0.68
N ASN A 78 8.94 1.96 -0.36
CA ASN A 78 10.35 1.63 -0.57
C ASN A 78 10.74 0.38 0.23
N SER A 79 11.52 -0.52 -0.37
CA SER A 79 12.09 -1.70 0.31
C SER A 79 13.02 -1.29 1.45
N VAL A 80 13.83 -0.26 1.23
CA VAL A 80 14.78 0.30 2.21
C VAL A 80 14.57 1.81 2.29
N GLU A 81 14.68 2.38 3.50
CA GLU A 81 14.49 3.82 3.69
C GLU A 81 15.44 4.64 2.82
N GLY A 82 14.91 5.71 2.21
CA GLY A 82 15.70 6.61 1.38
C GLY A 82 16.05 6.09 -0.02
N TYR A 83 15.63 4.87 -0.36
CA TYR A 83 15.91 4.25 -1.65
C TYR A 83 14.62 3.87 -2.38
N ALA A 84 14.26 4.59 -3.44
CA ALA A 84 12.97 4.46 -4.12
C ALA A 84 12.83 3.21 -5.01
N SER A 85 13.21 2.04 -4.48
CA SER A 85 13.09 0.72 -5.09
C SER A 85 12.14 -0.16 -4.27
N THR A 86 11.48 -1.12 -4.93
CA THR A 86 10.66 -2.14 -4.27
C THR A 86 10.77 -3.50 -4.95
N THR A 87 10.63 -4.58 -4.18
CA THR A 87 10.56 -5.97 -4.66
C THR A 87 9.17 -6.56 -4.45
N MET A 88 8.87 -7.72 -5.05
CA MET A 88 7.57 -8.37 -4.87
C MET A 88 7.44 -8.94 -3.45
N TRP A 89 8.56 -9.36 -2.86
CA TRP A 89 8.63 -9.75 -1.46
C TRP A 89 8.21 -8.59 -0.55
N ASP A 90 8.83 -7.43 -0.72
CA ASP A 90 8.57 -6.23 0.09
C ASP A 90 7.18 -5.63 -0.17
N LEU A 91 6.64 -5.80 -1.37
CA LEU A 91 5.25 -5.47 -1.66
C LEU A 91 4.27 -6.39 -0.93
N GLY A 92 4.62 -7.66 -0.73
CA GLY A 92 3.88 -8.56 0.16
C GLY A 92 3.85 -8.02 1.59
N SER A 93 5.01 -7.64 2.13
CA SER A 93 5.13 -6.99 3.44
C SER A 93 4.35 -5.68 3.51
N THR A 94 4.34 -4.87 2.45
CA THR A 94 3.57 -3.63 2.35
C THR A 94 2.06 -3.86 2.44
N VAL A 95 1.55 -4.87 1.70
CA VAL A 95 0.12 -5.21 1.70
C VAL A 95 -0.32 -5.65 3.09
N LEU A 96 0.45 -6.55 3.74
CA LEU A 96 0.09 -7.06 5.07
C LEU A 96 0.32 -6.04 6.18
N ALA A 97 1.36 -5.20 6.10
CA ALA A 97 1.56 -4.08 7.01
C ALA A 97 0.41 -3.06 6.93
N THR A 98 -0.04 -2.72 5.72
CA THR A 98 -1.16 -1.79 5.51
C THR A 98 -2.47 -2.37 6.06
N LEU A 99 -2.68 -3.68 5.88
CA LEU A 99 -3.80 -4.40 6.49
C LEU A 99 -3.70 -4.41 8.02
N ALA A 100 -2.53 -4.73 8.58
CA ALA A 100 -2.29 -4.73 10.01
C ALA A 100 -2.50 -3.34 10.62
N ALA A 101 -2.01 -2.28 9.98
CA ALA A 101 -2.23 -0.92 10.44
C ALA A 101 -3.72 -0.57 10.55
N ARG A 102 -4.55 -1.00 9.58
CA ARG A 102 -6.01 -0.84 9.67
C ARG A 102 -6.59 -1.63 10.85
N GLU A 103 -6.29 -2.92 10.92
CA GLU A 103 -6.85 -3.82 11.96
C GLU A 103 -6.42 -3.43 13.38
N LEU A 104 -5.24 -2.82 13.53
CA LEU A 104 -4.70 -2.34 14.80
C LEU A 104 -5.13 -0.91 15.14
N GLY A 105 -5.92 -0.24 14.28
CA GLY A 105 -6.39 1.13 14.48
C GLY A 105 -5.31 2.20 14.30
N LEU A 106 -4.23 1.90 13.59
CA LEU A 106 -3.13 2.82 13.24
C LEU A 106 -3.38 3.56 11.93
N LEU A 107 -4.26 3.03 11.08
CA LEU A 107 -4.62 3.59 9.79
C LEU A 107 -6.14 3.67 9.64
N GLU A 108 -6.64 4.88 9.38
CA GLU A 108 -8.07 5.13 9.16
C GLU A 108 -8.62 4.34 7.96
N PRO A 109 -9.84 3.77 8.02
CA PRO A 109 -10.39 2.93 6.96
C PRO A 109 -10.39 3.56 5.57
N ALA A 110 -10.71 4.87 5.47
CA ALA A 110 -10.70 5.58 4.18
C ALA A 110 -9.27 5.73 3.61
N ALA A 111 -8.29 5.99 4.46
CA ALA A 111 -6.89 6.09 4.05
C ALA A 111 -6.32 4.70 3.67
N PHE A 112 -6.75 3.65 4.36
CA PHE A 112 -6.49 2.27 3.96
C PHE A 112 -7.01 1.97 2.55
N ASP A 113 -8.30 2.25 2.30
CA ASP A 113 -8.90 1.95 1.00
C ASP A 113 -8.20 2.71 -0.13
N GLU A 114 -7.85 3.99 0.09
CA GLU A 114 -7.10 4.80 -0.87
C GLU A 114 -5.70 4.24 -1.17
N ARG A 115 -4.93 3.87 -0.13
CA ARG A 115 -3.60 3.29 -0.29
C ARG A 115 -3.67 1.97 -1.06
N VAL A 116 -4.61 1.10 -0.69
CA VAL A 116 -4.79 -0.21 -1.34
C VAL A 116 -5.27 -0.07 -2.78
N ASP A 117 -6.24 0.78 -3.06
CA ASP A 117 -6.73 1.00 -4.43
C ASP A 117 -5.60 1.53 -5.33
N THR A 118 -4.79 2.47 -4.83
CA THR A 118 -3.64 3.03 -5.57
C THR A 118 -2.59 1.94 -5.84
N LEU A 119 -2.23 1.15 -4.82
CA LEU A 119 -1.29 0.04 -4.96
C LEU A 119 -1.80 -0.99 -5.98
N LEU A 120 -3.04 -1.45 -5.84
CA LEU A 120 -3.64 -2.46 -6.74
C LEU A 120 -3.75 -1.94 -8.18
N TRP A 121 -4.01 -0.65 -8.37
CA TRP A 121 -3.98 -0.07 -9.69
C TRP A 121 -2.58 -0.08 -10.28
N THR A 122 -1.56 0.33 -9.52
CA THR A 122 -0.17 0.29 -9.99
C THR A 122 0.25 -1.14 -10.33
N LEU A 123 -0.04 -2.12 -9.48
CA LEU A 123 0.26 -3.53 -9.75
C LEU A 123 -0.51 -4.08 -10.97
N ALA A 124 -1.72 -3.58 -11.22
CA ALA A 124 -2.51 -3.96 -12.40
C ALA A 124 -1.95 -3.34 -13.70
N MET A 125 -1.06 -2.35 -13.59
CA MET A 125 -0.67 -1.52 -14.73
C MET A 125 0.82 -1.48 -15.03
N GLN A 126 1.65 -1.77 -14.03
CA GLN A 126 3.10 -1.78 -14.19
C GLN A 126 3.52 -2.73 -15.32
N PRO A 127 4.57 -2.38 -16.08
CA PRO A 127 5.15 -3.27 -17.07
C PRO A 127 5.57 -4.59 -16.43
N LEU A 128 5.42 -5.70 -17.15
CA LEU A 128 5.85 -7.02 -16.70
C LEU A 128 7.12 -7.41 -17.45
N PHE A 129 7.99 -8.19 -16.80
CA PHE A 129 9.11 -8.85 -17.46
C PHE A 129 8.59 -9.69 -18.63
N GLN A 130 9.02 -9.34 -19.85
CA GLN A 130 8.56 -9.92 -21.12
C GLN A 130 7.03 -9.92 -21.31
N GLY A 131 6.30 -9.05 -20.60
CA GLY A 131 4.84 -9.05 -20.63
C GLY A 131 4.17 -10.23 -19.91
N GLU A 132 4.93 -11.03 -19.15
CA GLU A 132 4.47 -12.31 -18.59
C GLU A 132 4.31 -12.27 -17.07
N LEU A 133 5.31 -11.76 -16.34
CA LEU A 133 5.39 -11.80 -14.88
C LEU A 133 6.02 -10.52 -14.31
N PRO A 134 5.77 -10.16 -13.04
CA PRO A 134 6.43 -9.00 -12.45
C PRO A 134 7.96 -9.17 -12.44
N ASN A 135 8.66 -8.10 -12.81
CA ASN A 135 10.12 -8.01 -12.78
C ASN A 135 10.65 -7.96 -11.36
N LYS A 136 11.78 -8.59 -11.01
CA LYS A 136 12.30 -8.66 -9.61
C LYS A 136 12.40 -7.34 -8.85
N ALA A 137 12.57 -6.20 -9.52
CA ALA A 137 12.59 -4.89 -8.88
C ALA A 137 11.81 -3.83 -9.69
N TYR A 138 11.20 -2.88 -8.98
CA TYR A 138 10.52 -1.73 -9.55
C TYR A 138 10.95 -0.46 -8.84
N ASP A 139 11.03 0.64 -9.59
CA ASP A 139 11.12 1.96 -8.98
C ASP A 139 9.79 2.26 -8.28
N ALA A 140 9.84 2.41 -6.96
CA ALA A 140 8.64 2.56 -6.13
C ALA A 140 7.90 3.88 -6.41
N ALA A 141 8.62 4.93 -6.82
CA ALA A 141 8.03 6.24 -7.09
C ALA A 141 7.25 6.28 -8.42
N THR A 142 7.63 5.45 -9.40
CA THR A 142 7.09 5.48 -10.76
C THR A 142 6.37 4.20 -11.19
N GLY A 143 6.58 3.08 -10.50
CA GLY A 143 6.05 1.77 -10.88
C GLY A 143 6.68 1.19 -12.16
N ARG A 144 7.85 1.69 -12.57
CA ARG A 144 8.59 1.21 -13.76
C ARG A 144 9.57 0.12 -13.38
N MET A 145 9.82 -0.83 -14.28
CA MET A 145 10.81 -1.88 -14.06
C MET A 145 12.20 -1.27 -13.85
N ALA A 146 12.87 -1.73 -12.80
CA ALA A 146 14.23 -1.33 -12.45
C ALA A 146 15.11 -2.57 -12.19
N ASN A 147 16.43 -2.38 -12.15
CA ASN A 147 17.34 -3.37 -11.58
C ASN A 147 17.50 -3.15 -10.06
N TYR A 148 18.29 -3.97 -9.38
CA TYR A 148 18.55 -3.80 -7.94
C TYR A 148 19.27 -2.49 -7.58
N ALA A 149 19.95 -1.87 -8.55
CA ALA A 149 20.53 -0.52 -8.42
C ALA A 149 19.50 0.60 -8.71
N ASN A 150 18.22 0.27 -8.80
CA ASN A 150 17.09 1.18 -9.11
C ASN A 150 17.26 1.95 -10.42
N GLN A 151 18.04 1.39 -11.34
CA GLN A 151 18.19 1.95 -12.69
C GLN A 151 17.06 1.41 -13.58
N PRO A 152 16.39 2.27 -14.36
CA PRO A 152 15.34 1.83 -15.26
C PRO A 152 15.83 0.75 -16.23
N THR A 153 15.03 -0.30 -16.41
CA THR A 153 15.33 -1.36 -17.37
C THR A 153 14.12 -1.63 -18.27
N ALA A 154 14.34 -1.63 -19.58
CA ALA A 154 13.29 -1.92 -20.56
C ALA A 154 13.00 -3.41 -20.67
N THR A 155 14.01 -4.26 -20.47
CA THR A 155 13.92 -5.72 -20.59
C THR A 155 13.66 -6.40 -19.25
N GLY A 156 13.92 -5.73 -18.14
CA GLY A 156 13.88 -6.31 -16.80
C GLY A 156 15.10 -7.20 -16.49
N ILE A 157 15.11 -7.78 -15.29
CA ILE A 157 16.16 -8.63 -14.70
C ILE A 157 15.65 -10.03 -14.33
N GLY A 158 14.44 -10.39 -14.77
CA GLY A 158 13.80 -11.68 -14.52
C GLY A 158 12.67 -11.62 -13.50
N PHE A 159 12.29 -12.77 -12.94
CA PHE A 159 11.22 -12.92 -11.96
C PHE A 159 11.61 -13.93 -10.87
N SER A 160 10.98 -13.84 -9.70
CA SER A 160 11.14 -14.80 -8.60
C SER A 160 9.79 -15.43 -8.26
N ALA A 161 9.69 -16.76 -8.31
CA ALA A 161 8.53 -17.51 -7.86
C ALA A 161 8.30 -17.36 -6.35
N VAL A 162 9.35 -17.28 -5.54
CA VAL A 162 9.23 -17.10 -4.08
C VAL A 162 8.66 -15.72 -3.74
N ASP A 163 9.18 -14.65 -4.34
CA ASP A 163 8.66 -13.30 -4.12
C ASP A 163 7.22 -13.15 -4.63
N LEU A 164 6.90 -13.76 -5.77
CA LEU A 164 5.55 -13.73 -6.32
C LEU A 164 4.57 -14.57 -5.49
N ALA A 165 5.05 -15.63 -4.84
CA ALA A 165 4.25 -16.38 -3.89
C ALA A 165 3.94 -15.55 -2.63
N ARG A 166 4.95 -14.85 -2.10
CA ARG A 166 4.79 -13.91 -0.98
C ARG A 166 3.74 -12.84 -1.29
N LEU A 167 3.86 -12.17 -2.43
CA LEU A 167 2.87 -11.19 -2.88
C LEU A 167 1.48 -11.81 -3.11
N SER A 168 1.42 -13.02 -3.68
CA SER A 168 0.15 -13.74 -3.90
C SER A 168 -0.56 -14.07 -2.59
N SER A 169 0.18 -14.52 -1.58
CA SER A 169 -0.33 -14.79 -0.23
C SER A 169 -0.91 -13.52 0.37
N ALA A 170 -0.13 -12.43 0.38
CA ALA A 170 -0.55 -11.14 0.90
C ALA A 170 -1.82 -10.59 0.21
N LEU A 171 -1.86 -10.64 -1.12
CA LEU A 171 -3.03 -10.20 -1.90
C LEU A 171 -4.26 -11.08 -1.65
N SER A 172 -4.07 -12.38 -1.45
CA SER A 172 -5.16 -13.30 -1.12
C SER A 172 -5.73 -13.01 0.26
N ILE A 173 -4.87 -12.80 1.26
CA ILE A 173 -5.27 -12.40 2.62
C ILE A 173 -6.00 -11.05 2.58
N LEU A 174 -5.50 -10.07 1.81
CA LEU A 174 -6.17 -8.80 1.59
C LEU A 174 -7.57 -8.99 1.00
N ALA A 175 -7.72 -9.82 -0.04
CA ALA A 175 -9.01 -10.12 -0.66
C ALA A 175 -9.99 -10.82 0.31
N GLU A 176 -9.48 -11.62 1.25
CA GLU A 176 -10.28 -12.26 2.30
C GLU A 176 -10.73 -11.25 3.36
N ARG A 177 -9.82 -10.42 3.87
CA ARG A 177 -10.02 -9.48 4.99
C ARG A 177 -10.58 -8.12 4.58
N ALA A 178 -10.50 -7.75 3.30
CA ALA A 178 -11.02 -6.51 2.74
C ALA A 178 -11.76 -6.79 1.42
N PRO A 179 -12.98 -7.37 1.48
CA PRO A 179 -13.71 -7.85 0.30
C PRO A 179 -13.93 -6.80 -0.80
N GLN A 180 -13.99 -5.51 -0.45
CA GLN A 180 -14.10 -4.40 -1.40
C GLN A 180 -12.95 -4.37 -2.42
N HIS A 181 -11.77 -4.87 -2.05
CA HIS A 181 -10.57 -4.88 -2.88
C HIS A 181 -10.41 -6.12 -3.76
N ARG A 182 -11.31 -7.12 -3.63
CA ARG A 182 -11.25 -8.40 -4.37
C ARG A 182 -11.16 -8.22 -5.88
N ALA A 183 -11.90 -7.25 -6.43
CA ALA A 183 -11.88 -6.99 -7.86
C ALA A 183 -10.50 -6.47 -8.33
N GLY A 184 -9.84 -5.63 -7.52
CA GLY A 184 -8.48 -5.15 -7.78
C GLY A 184 -7.47 -6.29 -7.70
N VAL A 185 -7.50 -7.09 -6.63
CA VAL A 185 -6.64 -8.26 -6.46
C VAL A 185 -6.76 -9.22 -7.65
N ARG A 186 -7.98 -9.54 -8.09
CA ARG A 186 -8.21 -10.41 -9.25
C ARG A 186 -7.63 -9.84 -10.54
N ARG A 187 -7.69 -8.51 -10.73
CA ARG A 187 -7.06 -7.86 -11.89
C ARG A 187 -5.53 -8.00 -11.86
N VAL A 188 -4.91 -7.90 -10.69
CA VAL A 188 -3.45 -8.07 -10.55
C VAL A 188 -3.04 -9.52 -10.85
N LEU A 189 -3.60 -10.49 -10.11
CA LEU A 189 -3.23 -11.90 -10.23
C LEU A 189 -3.59 -12.48 -11.61
N GLY A 190 -4.68 -11.99 -12.23
CA GLY A 190 -5.09 -12.44 -13.56
C GLY A 190 -4.18 -12.02 -14.71
N ARG A 191 -3.16 -11.18 -14.47
CA ARG A 191 -2.17 -10.79 -15.49
C ARG A 191 -1.03 -11.80 -15.65
N TRP A 192 -0.80 -12.65 -14.66
CA TRP A 192 0.43 -13.42 -14.55
C TRP A 192 0.36 -14.72 -15.35
N ARG A 193 1.46 -15.07 -16.03
CA ARG A 193 1.61 -16.34 -16.75
C ARG A 193 2.21 -17.42 -15.86
N TYR A 194 1.37 -18.08 -15.06
CA TYR A 194 1.81 -19.05 -14.07
C TYR A 194 2.58 -20.26 -14.61
N CYS A 195 2.43 -20.65 -15.90
CA CYS A 195 3.24 -21.74 -16.47
C CYS A 195 4.75 -21.45 -16.47
N ARG A 196 5.14 -20.17 -16.39
CA ARG A 196 6.55 -19.76 -16.30
C ARG A 196 7.10 -19.90 -14.89
N LEU A 197 6.22 -19.87 -13.89
CA LEU A 197 6.56 -20.01 -12.48
C LEU A 197 6.45 -21.46 -12.00
N LEU A 198 5.46 -22.18 -12.50
CA LEU A 198 5.01 -23.46 -11.95
C LEU A 198 5.11 -24.54 -13.04
N GLY A 199 5.96 -25.53 -12.81
CA GLY A 199 6.20 -26.62 -13.75
C GLY A 199 6.52 -27.91 -13.00
N ASP A 200 5.84 -29.00 -13.36
CA ASP A 200 5.98 -30.33 -12.74
C ASP A 200 5.84 -30.33 -11.22
N GLY A 201 4.99 -29.46 -10.67
CA GLY A 201 4.79 -29.31 -9.23
C GLY A 201 5.95 -28.61 -8.50
N GLU A 202 6.90 -28.02 -9.24
CA GLU A 202 8.06 -27.26 -8.75
C GLU A 202 7.94 -25.76 -9.08
N LEU A 203 8.76 -24.97 -8.40
CA LEU A 203 8.87 -23.52 -8.57
C LEU A 203 10.07 -23.19 -9.45
N HIS A 204 9.88 -22.24 -10.37
CA HIS A 204 10.88 -21.78 -11.32
C HIS A 204 10.99 -20.27 -11.29
N GLY A 205 12.22 -19.78 -11.18
CA GLY A 205 12.57 -18.37 -11.29
C GLY A 205 13.32 -18.09 -12.58
N ALA A 206 13.54 -16.80 -12.86
CA ALA A 206 14.37 -16.37 -13.98
C ALA A 206 15.34 -15.26 -13.57
N HIS A 207 16.54 -15.28 -14.14
CA HIS A 207 17.45 -14.15 -14.11
C HIS A 207 17.98 -13.87 -15.52
N VAL A 208 18.41 -12.63 -15.74
CA VAL A 208 19.04 -12.20 -17.01
C VAL A 208 20.54 -12.16 -16.76
N ASP A 209 21.31 -12.89 -17.56
CA ASP A 209 22.78 -12.87 -17.48
C ASP A 209 23.38 -11.62 -18.14
N ASP A 210 24.69 -11.43 -17.99
CA ASP A 210 25.42 -10.28 -18.53
C ASP A 210 25.32 -10.14 -20.07
N ARG A 211 24.92 -11.20 -20.76
CA ARG A 211 24.71 -11.22 -22.22
C ARG A 211 23.26 -10.95 -22.60
N GLY A 212 22.39 -10.65 -21.64
CA GLY A 212 20.97 -10.40 -21.84
C GLY A 212 20.14 -11.68 -22.06
N LYS A 213 20.72 -12.87 -21.83
CA LYS A 213 20.00 -14.13 -21.99
C LYS A 213 19.24 -14.48 -20.71
N VAL A 214 17.99 -14.90 -20.88
CA VAL A 214 17.16 -15.38 -19.77
C VAL A 214 17.56 -16.80 -19.40
N GLN A 215 17.87 -16.99 -18.12
CA GLN A 215 18.14 -18.29 -17.53
C GLN A 215 17.01 -18.66 -16.58
N ILE A 216 16.36 -19.79 -16.85
CA ILE A 216 15.34 -20.36 -15.98
C ILE A 216 16.02 -21.30 -15.00
N VAL A 217 15.69 -21.16 -13.72
CA VAL A 217 16.27 -21.95 -12.63
C VAL A 217 15.18 -22.50 -11.74
N GLN A 218 15.38 -23.71 -11.21
CA GLN A 218 14.55 -24.21 -10.12
C GLN A 218 14.80 -23.33 -8.89
N GLU A 219 13.75 -22.72 -8.35
CA GLU A 219 13.84 -21.72 -7.31
C GLU A 219 13.19 -22.19 -5.99
N GLY A 220 13.79 -21.78 -4.87
CA GLY A 220 13.36 -22.17 -3.54
C GLY A 220 14.32 -23.16 -2.89
N ARG A 221 14.40 -23.07 -1.56
CA ARG A 221 15.07 -24.03 -0.68
C ARG A 221 14.12 -24.36 0.46
N LEU A 222 14.39 -25.45 1.17
CA LEU A 222 13.58 -25.93 2.27
C LEU A 222 13.13 -24.78 3.20
N GLY A 223 11.83 -24.73 3.47
CA GLY A 223 11.17 -23.62 4.16
C GLY A 223 10.52 -22.67 3.15
N TYR A 224 11.32 -21.94 2.37
CA TYR A 224 10.80 -20.99 1.37
C TYR A 224 10.05 -21.68 0.24
N GLU A 225 10.55 -22.82 -0.23
CA GLU A 225 9.92 -23.60 -1.30
C GLU A 225 8.51 -24.04 -0.88
N GLN A 226 8.37 -24.60 0.33
CA GLN A 226 7.08 -25.05 0.85
C GLN A 226 6.14 -23.88 1.16
N TYR A 227 6.66 -22.78 1.73
CA TYR A 227 5.89 -21.55 1.94
C TYR A 227 5.31 -21.01 0.61
N ALA A 228 6.15 -20.92 -0.42
CA ALA A 228 5.75 -20.43 -1.72
C ALA A 228 4.78 -21.39 -2.43
N ALA A 229 5.08 -22.69 -2.39
CA ALA A 229 4.25 -23.73 -2.97
C ALA A 229 2.85 -23.79 -2.34
N GLU A 230 2.73 -23.58 -1.04
CA GLU A 230 1.42 -23.52 -0.38
C GLU A 230 0.63 -22.27 -0.73
N SER A 231 1.31 -21.13 -0.85
CA SER A 231 0.69 -19.88 -1.31
C SER A 231 0.06 -20.06 -2.71
N PHE A 232 0.76 -20.72 -3.63
CA PHE A 232 0.19 -21.07 -4.95
C PHE A 232 -0.85 -22.18 -4.90
N ALA A 233 -0.70 -23.17 -4.02
CA ALA A 233 -1.71 -24.21 -3.85
C ALA A 233 -3.07 -23.64 -3.41
N ARG A 234 -3.07 -22.57 -2.61
CA ARG A 234 -4.30 -21.84 -2.25
C ARG A 234 -4.95 -21.12 -3.43
N LEU A 235 -4.18 -20.73 -4.44
CA LEU A 235 -4.72 -20.24 -5.70
C LEU A 235 -5.27 -21.38 -6.58
N GLY A 236 -5.09 -22.64 -6.18
CA GLY A 236 -5.60 -23.84 -6.85
C GLY A 236 -4.59 -24.51 -7.79
N PHE A 237 -3.30 -24.23 -7.63
CA PHE A 237 -2.23 -24.93 -8.37
C PHE A 237 -1.82 -26.23 -7.67
N ALA A 238 -1.54 -27.27 -8.47
CA ALA A 238 -1.00 -28.52 -7.95
C ALA A 238 0.51 -28.38 -7.71
N MET A 239 0.91 -28.35 -6.43
CA MET A 239 2.30 -28.14 -6.02
C MET A 239 2.83 -29.35 -5.23
N SER A 240 2.55 -30.57 -5.71
CA SER A 240 2.80 -31.81 -4.96
C SER A 240 4.27 -32.00 -4.57
N ARG A 241 5.22 -31.65 -5.45
CA ARG A 241 6.65 -31.81 -5.18
C ARG A 241 7.21 -30.70 -4.29
N ALA A 242 6.93 -29.43 -4.61
CA ALA A 242 7.47 -28.31 -3.83
C ALA A 242 6.84 -28.15 -2.43
N ARG A 243 5.69 -28.81 -2.15
CA ARG A 243 5.08 -28.84 -0.81
C ARG A 243 5.62 -29.94 0.10
N ASP A 244 6.37 -30.88 -0.45
CA ASP A 244 6.95 -31.98 0.31
C ASP A 244 8.18 -31.47 1.08
N PHE A 245 8.14 -31.55 2.42
CA PHE A 245 9.22 -31.13 3.31
C PHE A 245 10.33 -32.18 3.46
N ASP A 246 10.07 -33.43 3.04
CA ASP A 246 11.07 -34.50 3.01
C ASP A 246 11.84 -34.54 1.69
N ARG A 247 11.28 -33.92 0.65
CA ARG A 247 11.94 -33.75 -0.63
C ARG A 247 13.18 -32.86 -0.49
N HIS A 248 14.33 -33.39 -0.90
CA HIS A 248 15.62 -32.71 -0.83
C HIS A 248 16.03 -32.30 0.59
N ALA A 249 15.63 -33.06 1.61
CA ALA A 249 15.87 -32.67 2.99
C ALA A 249 16.76 -33.69 3.74
N ALA A 250 17.55 -33.20 4.71
CA ALA A 250 18.32 -34.04 5.62
C ALA A 250 18.29 -33.45 7.03
N ASP A 251 18.14 -34.30 8.04
CA ASP A 251 18.28 -33.89 9.44
C ASP A 251 19.76 -33.85 9.82
N THR A 252 20.21 -32.73 10.39
CA THR A 252 21.57 -32.55 10.90
C THR A 252 21.50 -32.17 12.38
N PRO A 253 22.18 -32.89 13.28
CA PRO A 253 22.17 -32.56 14.69
C PRO A 253 22.98 -31.28 14.95
N ILE A 254 22.29 -30.22 15.39
CA ILE A 254 22.91 -28.97 15.83
C ILE A 254 22.50 -28.75 17.27
N LEU A 255 23.47 -28.72 18.20
CA LEU A 255 23.22 -28.60 19.64
C LEU A 255 22.21 -29.64 20.17
N GLY A 256 22.26 -30.86 19.63
CA GLY A 256 21.36 -31.97 19.99
C GLY A 256 19.91 -31.81 19.48
N VAL A 257 19.64 -30.86 18.58
CA VAL A 257 18.36 -30.72 17.88
C VAL A 257 18.53 -31.25 16.45
N PRO A 258 17.67 -32.17 15.97
CA PRO A 258 17.70 -32.64 14.59
C PRO A 258 17.12 -31.55 13.67
N VAL A 259 17.98 -30.64 13.22
CA VAL A 259 17.59 -29.51 12.38
C VAL A 259 17.49 -29.98 10.93
N ARG A 260 16.34 -29.74 10.30
CA ARG A 260 16.12 -30.09 8.90
C ARG A 260 16.71 -29.01 7.99
N ARG A 261 17.57 -29.41 7.08
CA ARG A 261 18.19 -28.55 6.05
C ARG A 261 17.92 -29.07 4.65
N ASP A 262 18.11 -28.20 3.67
CA ASP A 262 18.13 -28.61 2.27
C ASP A 262 19.40 -29.43 1.96
N THR A 263 19.33 -30.24 0.91
CA THR A 263 20.42 -31.11 0.43
C THR A 263 20.93 -30.70 -0.94
N ARG A 264 20.29 -29.72 -1.59
CA ARG A 264 20.70 -29.18 -2.88
C ARG A 264 21.90 -28.26 -2.69
N ASP A 265 23.05 -28.73 -3.18
CA ASP A 265 24.31 -27.99 -3.20
C ASP A 265 24.26 -26.76 -4.14
N ARG A 266 24.85 -25.65 -3.71
CA ARG A 266 24.86 -24.38 -4.46
C ARG A 266 25.64 -24.43 -5.77
N HIS A 267 26.70 -25.22 -5.89
CA HIS A 267 27.49 -25.31 -7.12
C HIS A 267 26.70 -26.00 -8.23
N ARG A 268 25.81 -26.93 -7.85
CA ARG A 268 24.91 -27.60 -8.79
C ARG A 268 23.60 -26.85 -9.02
N PHE A 269 23.03 -26.23 -7.99
CA PHE A 269 21.68 -25.65 -8.03
C PHE A 269 21.65 -24.11 -7.96
N GLY A 270 22.80 -23.45 -7.91
CA GLY A 270 22.94 -21.99 -8.05
C GLY A 270 22.39 -21.15 -6.90
N ALA A 271 22.04 -21.73 -5.74
CA ALA A 271 21.64 -20.98 -4.56
C ALA A 271 22.00 -21.73 -3.27
N VAL A 272 22.36 -20.97 -2.24
CA VAL A 272 22.76 -21.41 -0.90
C VAL A 272 21.62 -22.17 -0.21
N ASP A 273 21.93 -23.25 0.53
CA ASP A 273 21.00 -24.00 1.37
C ASP A 273 20.74 -23.32 2.74
N ALA A 274 20.50 -22.02 2.72
CA ALA A 274 20.37 -21.21 3.93
C ALA A 274 19.08 -21.54 4.71
N LEU A 275 19.24 -22.16 5.89
CA LEU A 275 18.16 -22.32 6.85
C LEU A 275 18.07 -21.07 7.75
N VAL A 276 17.04 -20.26 7.49
CA VAL A 276 16.70 -19.06 8.26
C VAL A 276 15.31 -19.19 8.91
N THR A 277 14.99 -18.32 9.86
CA THR A 277 13.72 -18.33 10.60
C THR A 277 12.52 -17.89 9.76
N ASP A 278 12.75 -16.99 8.81
CA ASP A 278 11.75 -16.22 8.06
C ASP A 278 10.62 -17.04 7.42
N PRO A 279 10.88 -18.06 6.57
CA PRO A 279 9.80 -18.78 5.90
C PRO A 279 8.89 -19.54 6.88
N TRP A 280 9.42 -19.93 8.05
CA TRP A 280 8.68 -20.67 9.06
C TRP A 280 7.70 -19.77 9.82
N VAL A 281 8.16 -18.59 10.23
CA VAL A 281 7.31 -17.64 10.98
C VAL A 281 6.27 -17.01 10.08
N LEU A 282 6.63 -16.67 8.83
CA LEU A 282 5.69 -16.16 7.83
C LEU A 282 4.64 -17.21 7.48
N GLY A 283 5.06 -18.45 7.24
CA GLY A 283 4.15 -19.57 7.04
C GLY A 283 3.20 -19.78 8.22
N ALA A 284 3.69 -19.64 9.46
CA ALA A 284 2.84 -19.74 10.65
C ALA A 284 1.79 -18.63 10.73
N PHE A 285 2.17 -17.37 10.47
CA PHE A 285 1.26 -16.23 10.51
C PHE A 285 0.19 -16.29 9.42
N GLU A 286 0.57 -16.71 8.20
CA GLU A 286 -0.31 -16.62 7.03
C GLU A 286 -1.05 -17.90 6.70
N LEU A 287 -0.39 -19.04 6.83
CA LEU A 287 -0.87 -20.34 6.37
C LEU A 287 -1.26 -21.24 7.54
N GLY A 288 -0.69 -21.00 8.72
CA GLY A 288 -0.92 -21.77 9.94
C GLY A 288 0.26 -22.65 10.29
N ARG A 289 0.28 -23.15 11.53
CA ARG A 289 1.41 -23.89 12.12
C ARG A 289 1.08 -25.35 12.43
N ASP A 290 0.09 -25.91 11.78
CA ASP A 290 -0.32 -27.31 12.00
C ASP A 290 0.59 -28.28 11.23
N GLY A 291 0.62 -29.54 11.67
CA GLY A 291 1.36 -30.62 11.02
C GLY A 291 2.88 -30.38 11.01
N GLU A 292 3.53 -30.84 9.94
CA GLU A 292 4.98 -30.88 9.81
C GLU A 292 5.65 -29.51 9.93
N ARG A 293 5.05 -28.44 9.37
CA ARG A 293 5.57 -27.07 9.52
C ARG A 293 5.71 -26.68 10.99
N GLY A 294 4.70 -26.98 11.81
CA GLY A 294 4.71 -26.66 13.23
C GLY A 294 5.85 -27.33 13.98
N GLU A 295 6.11 -28.60 13.65
CA GLU A 295 7.22 -29.34 14.21
C GLU A 295 8.57 -28.75 13.79
N LEU A 296 8.77 -28.49 12.50
CA LEU A 296 10.01 -27.92 11.98
C LEU A 296 10.26 -26.51 12.52
N LEU A 297 9.24 -25.66 12.61
CA LEU A 297 9.31 -24.35 13.27
C LEU A 297 9.71 -24.47 14.75
N ARG A 298 9.17 -25.45 15.49
CA ARG A 298 9.58 -25.70 16.88
C ARG A 298 11.05 -26.11 16.97
N ARG A 299 11.55 -26.92 16.04
CA ARG A 299 12.98 -27.30 15.98
C ARG A 299 13.87 -26.07 15.67
N VAL A 300 13.42 -25.19 14.75
CA VAL A 300 14.07 -23.90 14.44
C VAL A 300 14.13 -22.99 15.66
N PHE A 301 13.07 -22.91 16.46
CA PHE A 301 13.09 -22.15 17.72
C PHE A 301 14.03 -22.78 18.75
N GLU A 302 13.91 -24.09 18.97
CA GLU A 302 14.65 -24.83 20.00
C GLU A 302 16.16 -24.78 19.79
N VAL A 303 16.66 -24.94 18.56
CA VAL A 303 18.12 -24.90 18.31
C VAL A 303 18.74 -23.54 18.64
N GLN A 304 17.99 -22.46 18.40
CA GLN A 304 18.42 -21.09 18.70
C GLN A 304 18.38 -20.78 20.19
N LYS A 305 17.34 -21.28 20.89
CA LYS A 305 17.28 -21.26 22.35
C LYS A 305 18.45 -22.00 22.98
N ARG A 306 18.80 -23.21 22.51
CA ARG A 306 19.95 -23.96 23.01
C ARG A 306 21.28 -23.26 22.79
N ARG A 307 21.45 -22.56 21.66
CA ARG A 307 22.64 -21.72 21.44
C ARG A 307 22.72 -20.64 22.52
N TRP A 308 21.62 -19.96 22.83
CA TRP A 308 21.59 -18.98 23.91
C TRP A 308 21.91 -19.61 25.27
N GLU A 309 21.33 -20.76 25.61
CA GLU A 309 21.59 -21.45 26.89
C GLU A 309 23.06 -21.84 27.05
N GLN A 310 23.74 -22.24 25.97
CA GLN A 310 25.14 -22.65 26.01
C GLN A 310 26.13 -21.48 25.96
N THR A 311 25.80 -20.42 25.23
CA THR A 311 26.75 -19.33 24.94
C THR A 311 26.44 -18.02 25.66
N GLY A 312 25.23 -17.88 26.20
CA GLY A 312 24.70 -16.63 26.73
C GLY A 312 24.30 -15.61 25.65
N ILE A 313 24.50 -15.88 24.36
CA ILE A 313 24.23 -14.96 23.25
C ILE A 313 22.78 -15.15 22.76
N PRO A 314 21.87 -14.16 22.94
CA PRO A 314 20.53 -14.24 22.38
C PRO A 314 20.61 -14.40 20.86
N THR A 315 19.93 -15.42 20.34
CA THR A 315 19.99 -15.83 18.93
C THR A 315 18.59 -15.87 18.32
N ALA A 316 18.40 -15.09 17.26
CA ALA A 316 17.32 -15.22 16.30
C ALA A 316 17.90 -14.96 14.90
N ALA A 317 18.41 -16.03 14.29
CA ALA A 317 18.97 -16.09 12.95
C ALA A 317 17.89 -15.88 11.90
N GLY A 318 18.19 -15.05 10.90
CA GLY A 318 17.27 -14.64 9.84
C GLY A 318 18.03 -14.12 8.62
N GLU A 319 17.31 -13.92 7.53
CA GLU A 319 17.80 -13.08 6.44
C GLU A 319 17.56 -11.60 6.75
N ASP A 320 18.54 -10.74 6.53
CA ASP A 320 18.38 -9.32 6.83
C ASP A 320 19.05 -8.43 5.78
N HIS A 321 18.42 -7.29 5.52
CA HIS A 321 19.15 -6.15 4.97
C HIS A 321 20.18 -5.68 5.98
N VAL A 322 21.37 -5.30 5.50
CA VAL A 322 22.44 -4.71 6.31
C VAL A 322 22.70 -3.27 5.90
N ASP A 323 23.21 -2.47 6.82
CA ASP A 323 23.45 -1.02 6.70
C ASP A 323 24.77 -0.65 5.99
N GLU A 324 25.54 -1.65 5.57
CA GLU A 324 26.73 -1.50 4.72
C GLU A 324 26.77 -2.63 3.67
N ALA A 325 27.60 -2.48 2.65
CA ALA A 325 27.77 -3.52 1.64
C ALA A 325 28.11 -4.89 2.30
N PRO A 326 27.40 -5.98 1.94
CA PRO A 326 26.69 -6.22 0.68
C PRO A 326 25.19 -5.87 0.67
N TRP A 327 24.67 -5.14 1.66
CA TRP A 327 23.26 -4.69 1.79
C TRP A 327 22.22 -5.78 2.09
N PHE A 328 22.58 -7.05 1.95
CA PHE A 328 21.76 -8.20 2.30
C PHE A 328 22.61 -9.42 2.66
N VAL A 329 22.23 -10.15 3.71
CA VAL A 329 22.92 -11.38 4.14
C VAL A 329 21.93 -12.43 4.66
N TYR A 330 22.30 -13.70 4.54
CA TYR A 330 21.68 -14.80 5.26
C TYR A 330 22.44 -15.04 6.56
N GLY A 331 21.93 -14.54 7.70
CA GLY A 331 22.41 -14.89 9.03
C GLY A 331 21.80 -16.21 9.47
N ALA A 332 22.30 -17.33 8.95
CA ALA A 332 21.60 -18.61 8.97
C ALA A 332 21.94 -19.50 10.17
N ILE A 333 20.99 -20.37 10.54
CA ILE A 333 21.21 -21.49 11.47
C ILE A 333 22.14 -22.53 10.81
N TRP A 334 22.00 -22.68 9.50
CA TRP A 334 22.82 -23.54 8.65
C TRP A 334 22.95 -22.91 7.27
N ALA A 335 24.16 -22.86 6.71
CA ALA A 335 24.38 -22.55 5.30
C ALA A 335 25.69 -23.14 4.81
N ASP A 336 25.67 -23.71 3.61
CA ASP A 336 26.77 -24.32 2.87
C ASP A 336 27.61 -25.29 3.72
N GLY A 337 26.95 -26.21 4.42
CA GLY A 337 27.65 -27.21 5.24
C GLY A 337 28.04 -26.77 6.65
N VAL A 338 27.80 -25.50 7.01
CA VAL A 338 28.30 -24.90 8.25
C VAL A 338 27.14 -24.38 9.12
N PRO A 339 27.06 -24.77 10.40
CA PRO A 339 26.09 -24.21 11.34
C PRO A 339 26.46 -22.77 11.74
N TRP A 340 25.46 -21.92 11.98
CA TRP A 340 25.62 -20.51 12.38
C TRP A 340 26.43 -19.67 11.40
N ASN A 341 26.37 -20.02 10.11
CA ASN A 341 27.11 -19.37 9.04
C ASN A 341 26.38 -18.10 8.56
N VAL A 342 27.15 -17.10 8.14
CA VAL A 342 26.60 -15.87 7.58
C VAL A 342 27.18 -15.66 6.20
N VAL A 343 26.32 -15.64 5.20
CA VAL A 343 26.75 -15.61 3.79
C VAL A 343 25.91 -14.64 2.97
N THR A 344 26.49 -14.19 1.86
CA THR A 344 25.77 -13.46 0.81
C THR A 344 24.88 -14.39 -0.01
N THR A 345 24.09 -13.82 -0.92
CA THR A 345 23.30 -14.57 -1.91
C THR A 345 24.16 -15.47 -2.80
N GLU A 346 25.41 -15.08 -3.05
CA GLU A 346 26.36 -15.85 -3.84
C GLU A 346 27.14 -16.88 -3.01
N GLY A 347 26.92 -16.91 -1.68
CA GLY A 347 27.60 -17.81 -0.74
C GLY A 347 29.01 -17.36 -0.36
N ALA A 348 29.33 -16.08 -0.50
CA ALA A 348 30.57 -15.49 0.03
C ALA A 348 30.44 -15.21 1.55
N ASP A 349 31.56 -15.31 2.28
CA ASP A 349 31.59 -15.05 3.73
C ASP A 349 31.11 -13.63 4.06
N ALA A 350 30.22 -13.56 5.03
CA ALA A 350 29.64 -12.34 5.57
C ALA A 350 29.59 -12.40 7.10
N THR A 351 30.45 -13.20 7.75
CA THR A 351 30.46 -13.42 9.21
C THR A 351 30.48 -12.14 10.04
N ARG A 352 31.10 -11.05 9.54
CA ARG A 352 31.09 -9.73 10.19
C ARG A 352 29.69 -9.15 10.45
N PHE A 353 28.68 -9.64 9.71
CA PHE A 353 27.29 -9.24 9.78
C PHE A 353 26.41 -10.13 10.66
N ARG A 354 27.00 -11.12 11.34
CA ARG A 354 26.23 -11.97 12.25
C ARG A 354 25.49 -11.11 13.27
N ALA A 355 24.17 -11.29 13.33
CA ALA A 355 23.29 -10.45 14.12
C ALA A 355 22.14 -11.24 14.74
N LEU A 356 21.60 -10.69 15.83
CA LEU A 356 20.26 -10.97 16.29
C LEU A 356 19.28 -10.20 15.40
N SER A 357 18.52 -10.91 14.54
CA SER A 357 17.51 -10.28 13.69
C SER A 357 16.32 -9.80 14.52
N THR A 358 15.96 -8.53 14.40
CA THR A 358 14.83 -7.92 15.13
C THR A 358 13.53 -8.61 14.76
N LYS A 359 13.26 -8.80 13.46
CA LYS A 359 12.01 -9.41 12.99
C LYS A 359 11.89 -10.88 13.38
N ALA A 360 12.97 -11.66 13.29
CA ALA A 360 12.96 -13.06 13.69
C ALA A 360 12.77 -13.19 15.21
N ALA A 361 13.47 -12.39 16.00
CA ALA A 361 13.32 -12.36 17.46
C ALA A 361 11.90 -11.97 17.88
N PHE A 362 11.33 -10.95 17.24
CA PHE A 362 9.96 -10.51 17.48
C PHE A 362 8.97 -11.63 17.15
N ALA A 363 9.07 -12.22 15.96
CA ALA A 363 8.15 -13.25 15.47
C ALA A 363 8.22 -14.55 16.28
N LEU A 364 9.42 -15.03 16.62
CA LEU A 364 9.58 -16.21 17.46
C LEU A 364 9.01 -15.99 18.87
N ALA A 365 9.27 -14.82 19.47
CA ALA A 365 8.70 -14.48 20.77
C ALA A 365 7.16 -14.39 20.74
N THR A 366 6.57 -13.96 19.61
CA THR A 366 5.12 -13.97 19.40
C THR A 366 4.56 -15.39 19.25
N LEU A 367 5.29 -16.31 18.61
CA LEU A 367 4.82 -17.68 18.36
C LEU A 367 5.00 -18.62 19.55
N PHE A 368 5.96 -18.33 20.44
CA PHE A 368 6.27 -19.13 21.62
C PHE A 368 6.24 -18.27 22.91
N PRO A 369 5.15 -17.54 23.21
CA PRO A 369 5.14 -16.55 24.29
C PRO A 369 5.27 -17.16 25.70
N GLU A 370 4.95 -18.45 25.83
CA GLU A 370 5.01 -19.20 27.09
C GLU A 370 6.46 -19.56 27.47
N ASP A 371 7.37 -19.62 26.50
CA ASP A 371 8.76 -19.98 26.74
C ASP A 371 9.56 -18.78 27.30
N PRO A 372 10.30 -18.93 28.41
CA PRO A 372 11.11 -17.84 28.97
C PRO A 372 12.07 -17.19 27.96
N TYR A 373 12.52 -17.94 26.96
CA TYR A 373 13.40 -17.42 25.92
C TYR A 373 12.74 -16.34 25.06
N ALA A 374 11.40 -16.35 24.90
CA ALA A 374 10.67 -15.27 24.24
C ALA A 374 10.96 -13.93 24.91
N ARG A 375 10.94 -13.88 26.25
CA ARG A 375 11.24 -12.65 27.01
C ARG A 375 12.68 -12.20 26.83
N VAL A 376 13.62 -13.13 26.70
CA VAL A 376 15.03 -12.84 26.40
C VAL A 376 15.14 -12.15 25.05
N LEU A 377 14.50 -12.71 24.01
CA LEU A 377 14.47 -12.13 22.67
C LEU A 377 13.87 -10.71 22.67
N ARG A 378 12.69 -10.52 23.28
CA ARG A 378 12.02 -9.20 23.39
C ARG A 378 12.89 -8.15 24.05
N ARG A 379 13.56 -8.51 25.15
CA ARG A 379 14.45 -7.60 25.89
C ARG A 379 15.69 -7.25 25.07
N ALA A 380 16.29 -8.23 24.40
CA ALA A 380 17.49 -8.03 23.61
C ALA A 380 17.25 -7.02 22.47
N ILE A 381 16.10 -7.09 21.79
CA ILE A 381 15.79 -6.19 20.67
C ILE A 381 15.16 -4.86 21.08
N ALA A 382 14.91 -4.61 22.36
CA ALA A 382 14.12 -3.45 22.82
C ALA A 382 14.70 -2.08 22.40
N ARG A 383 16.01 -2.03 22.10
CA ARG A 383 16.73 -0.84 21.62
C ARG A 383 16.96 -0.82 20.10
N ALA A 384 16.62 -1.86 19.37
CA ALA A 384 16.79 -1.95 17.92
C ALA A 384 15.67 -1.17 17.18
N ARG A 385 15.47 0.09 17.54
CA ARG A 385 14.39 0.94 17.02
C ARG A 385 14.72 2.41 17.11
N ASP A 386 14.12 3.16 16.20
CA ASP A 386 13.97 4.60 16.22
C ASP A 386 12.47 4.92 16.29
N PRO A 387 11.99 5.59 17.36
CA PRO A 387 10.56 5.86 17.55
C PRO A 387 9.88 6.63 16.41
N ASP A 388 10.65 7.43 15.65
CA ASP A 388 10.13 8.28 14.58
C ASP A 388 10.31 7.66 13.19
N ARG A 389 11.18 6.65 13.05
CA ARG A 389 11.52 6.05 11.74
C ARG A 389 11.12 4.59 11.58
N GLY A 390 11.20 3.77 12.63
CA GLY A 390 10.90 2.34 12.57
C GLY A 390 11.85 1.45 13.37
N TRP A 391 11.66 0.14 13.24
CA TRP A 391 12.55 -0.87 13.80
C TRP A 391 13.73 -1.11 12.87
N TYR A 392 14.92 -1.15 13.48
CA TYR A 392 16.17 -1.52 12.83
C TYR A 392 16.23 -3.03 12.59
N ALA A 393 16.93 -3.44 11.54
CA ALA A 393 17.01 -4.84 11.12
C ALA A 393 17.54 -5.79 12.22
N GLY A 394 18.47 -5.34 13.06
CA GLY A 394 19.01 -6.20 14.11
C GLY A 394 20.10 -5.57 14.97
N ILE A 395 20.76 -6.42 15.74
CA ILE A 395 21.90 -6.08 16.61
C ILE A 395 23.05 -7.01 16.26
N TYR A 396 24.19 -6.47 15.82
CA TYR A 396 25.35 -7.28 15.47
C TYR A 396 25.95 -7.97 16.70
N GLU A 397 26.41 -9.22 16.56
CA GLU A 397 27.10 -9.94 17.64
C GLU A 397 28.42 -9.26 18.03
N ARG A 398 29.07 -8.56 17.08
CA ARG A 398 30.26 -7.73 17.33
C ARG A 398 29.96 -6.43 18.09
N GLY A 399 28.69 -6.15 18.41
CA GLY A 399 28.22 -4.88 18.94
C GLY A 399 27.81 -3.89 17.84
N GLY A 400 26.96 -2.94 18.21
CA GLY A 400 26.32 -2.00 17.29
C GLY A 400 24.97 -2.48 16.76
N LEU A 401 24.20 -1.54 16.23
CA LEU A 401 22.94 -1.81 15.56
C LEU A 401 23.19 -2.06 14.08
N ASN A 402 22.40 -2.95 13.48
CA ASN A 402 22.21 -2.96 12.05
C ASN A 402 21.11 -1.93 11.75
N GLU A 403 21.50 -0.70 11.41
CA GLU A 403 20.60 0.45 11.27
C GLU A 403 19.77 0.43 9.98
N SER A 404 19.79 -0.68 9.24
CA SER A 404 18.93 -0.86 8.06
C SER A 404 17.46 -0.79 8.44
N LEU A 405 16.80 0.28 7.97
CA LEU A 405 15.36 0.45 8.04
C LEU A 405 14.75 -0.04 6.73
N ASN A 406 13.96 -1.11 6.81
CA ASN A 406 13.42 -1.76 5.63
C ASN A 406 11.99 -2.28 5.85
N ALA A 407 11.29 -2.51 4.74
CA ALA A 407 9.88 -2.93 4.70
C ALA A 407 9.70 -4.34 5.26
N ASN A 408 10.67 -5.24 5.05
CA ASN A 408 10.62 -6.61 5.51
C ASN A 408 10.61 -6.69 7.05
N THR A 409 11.58 -6.04 7.72
CA THR A 409 11.65 -6.02 9.19
C THR A 409 10.40 -5.42 9.81
N ASN A 410 9.99 -4.24 9.36
CA ASN A 410 8.85 -3.52 9.94
C ASN A 410 7.51 -4.20 9.60
N GLY A 411 7.39 -4.81 8.40
CA GLY A 411 6.21 -5.54 7.97
C GLY A 411 6.00 -6.82 8.78
N VAL A 412 7.04 -7.63 8.95
CA VAL A 412 6.98 -8.86 9.76
C VAL A 412 6.61 -8.56 11.22
N ILE A 413 7.08 -7.45 11.79
CA ILE A 413 6.69 -7.02 13.14
C ILE A 413 5.19 -6.71 13.20
N LEU A 414 4.66 -5.96 12.23
CA LEU A 414 3.22 -5.66 12.17
C LEU A 414 2.37 -6.92 11.96
N GLU A 415 2.84 -7.85 11.14
CA GLU A 415 2.21 -9.16 10.93
C GLU A 415 2.19 -9.99 12.21
N ALA A 416 3.31 -10.03 12.95
CA ALA A 416 3.40 -10.73 14.23
C ALA A 416 2.42 -10.14 15.25
N ILE A 417 2.34 -8.81 15.37
CA ILE A 417 1.44 -8.14 16.31
C ILE A 417 -0.03 -8.37 15.92
N LEU A 418 -0.36 -8.28 14.63
CA LEU A 418 -1.70 -8.61 14.15
C LEU A 418 -2.03 -10.09 14.45
N TYR A 419 -1.09 -11.00 14.23
CA TYR A 419 -1.28 -12.42 14.53
C TYR A 419 -1.51 -12.66 16.03
N ALA A 420 -0.75 -12.00 16.90
CA ALA A 420 -0.92 -12.12 18.35
C ALA A 420 -2.33 -11.70 18.80
N ARG A 421 -2.93 -10.70 18.13
CA ARG A 421 -4.26 -10.17 18.49
C ARG A 421 -5.42 -10.88 17.80
N ALA A 422 -5.25 -11.28 16.55
CA ALA A 422 -6.33 -11.79 15.69
C ALA A 422 -6.19 -13.27 15.33
N GLY A 423 -5.10 -13.91 15.75
CA GLY A 423 -4.71 -15.24 15.31
C GLY A 423 -4.26 -15.24 13.84
N LEU A 424 -4.47 -16.37 13.19
CA LEU A 424 -4.10 -16.60 11.80
C LEU A 424 -4.54 -15.44 10.88
N LEU A 425 -3.63 -14.91 10.04
CA LEU A 425 -3.89 -13.70 9.25
C LEU A 425 -4.93 -13.93 8.15
N ARG A 426 -4.94 -15.11 7.53
CA ARG A 426 -6.04 -15.52 6.64
C ARG A 426 -7.35 -15.68 7.41
N ALA A 427 -8.48 -15.51 6.74
CA ALA A 427 -9.77 -15.79 7.37
C ALA A 427 -9.89 -17.30 7.67
N PRO A 428 -10.48 -17.69 8.81
CA PRO A 428 -10.76 -19.10 9.08
C PRO A 428 -11.71 -19.65 8.00
N PRO A 429 -11.51 -20.90 7.53
CA PRO A 429 -12.40 -21.52 6.56
C PRO A 429 -13.81 -21.58 7.15
N GLY A 430 -14.75 -20.79 6.60
CA GLY A 430 -16.14 -20.72 7.06
C GLY A 430 -16.75 -19.32 7.18
N ARG A 431 -15.96 -18.25 7.09
CA ARG A 431 -16.46 -16.85 7.16
C ARG A 431 -16.53 -16.14 5.79
N ALA A 432 -16.75 -16.90 4.71
CA ALA A 432 -17.25 -16.29 3.47
C ALA A 432 -18.70 -15.84 3.69
N PRO A 433 -19.14 -14.65 3.25
CA PRO A 433 -20.55 -14.31 3.27
C PRO A 433 -21.29 -15.38 2.46
N VAL A 434 -22.26 -16.02 3.09
CA VAL A 434 -23.15 -17.01 2.49
C VAL A 434 -23.88 -16.32 1.33
N ALA A 435 -23.34 -16.44 0.12
CA ALA A 435 -24.14 -16.27 -1.08
C ALA A 435 -25.22 -17.36 -1.04
N ALA A 436 -26.46 -16.92 -1.13
CA ALA A 436 -27.66 -17.75 -1.03
C ALA A 436 -27.53 -19.01 -1.89
N ARG A 437 -27.65 -20.18 -1.23
CA ARG A 437 -27.89 -21.46 -1.90
C ARG A 437 -29.22 -21.38 -2.64
N ARG A 438 -29.18 -21.50 -3.97
CA ARG A 438 -30.21 -22.19 -4.78
C ARG A 438 -29.59 -22.74 -6.05
N GLY A 439 -29.69 -24.05 -6.23
CA GLY A 439 -29.49 -24.77 -7.50
C GLY A 439 -28.03 -25.03 -7.86
N GLY A 440 -27.64 -26.31 -7.94
CA GLY A 440 -26.27 -26.73 -8.23
C GLY A 440 -25.74 -26.23 -9.58
N VAL A 441 -24.66 -25.45 -9.52
CA VAL A 441 -23.33 -25.71 -10.10
C VAL A 441 -22.37 -24.79 -9.32
N THR A 442 -21.47 -25.35 -8.53
CA THR A 442 -20.35 -24.60 -7.93
C THR A 442 -19.27 -24.40 -8.98
N VAL A 443 -19.19 -23.21 -9.59
CA VAL A 443 -18.01 -22.34 -9.83
C VAL A 443 -18.53 -21.03 -10.45
N PRO A 444 -18.33 -19.85 -9.82
CA PRO A 444 -17.65 -18.75 -10.55
C PRO A 444 -16.75 -17.90 -9.62
N ALA A 445 -15.66 -17.28 -10.07
CA ALA A 445 -15.50 -16.55 -11.30
C ALA A 445 -14.08 -16.68 -11.86
N ALA A 446 -14.02 -17.17 -13.10
CA ALA A 446 -12.80 -17.33 -13.89
C ALA A 446 -11.88 -16.10 -13.82
N PHE A 447 -10.58 -16.37 -13.71
CA PHE A 447 -9.55 -15.46 -14.18
C PHE A 447 -9.88 -15.08 -15.63
N PRO A 448 -9.65 -13.83 -16.10
CA PRO A 448 -9.69 -13.56 -17.52
C PRO A 448 -8.73 -14.55 -18.22
N VAL A 449 -9.28 -15.39 -19.09
CA VAL A 449 -8.53 -16.43 -19.80
C VAL A 449 -7.65 -15.73 -20.85
N VAL A 450 -6.36 -15.62 -20.54
CA VAL A 450 -5.26 -15.28 -21.42
C VAL A 450 -4.89 -16.56 -22.17
N PRO A 451 -4.95 -16.58 -23.51
CA PRO A 451 -4.50 -17.71 -24.29
C PRO A 451 -3.04 -18.09 -23.94
N GLY A 452 -2.79 -19.37 -23.62
CA GLY A 452 -1.46 -19.88 -23.26
C GLY A 452 -1.05 -19.73 -21.79
N ALA A 453 -1.92 -19.26 -20.90
CA ALA A 453 -1.67 -19.21 -19.46
C ALA A 453 -2.21 -20.45 -18.73
N CYS A 454 -1.42 -20.98 -17.78
CA CYS A 454 -1.85 -22.04 -16.87
C CYS A 454 -2.78 -21.43 -15.83
N TYR A 455 -3.99 -21.99 -15.72
CA TYR A 455 -4.98 -21.58 -14.74
C TYR A 455 -5.14 -22.66 -13.68
N PRO A 456 -5.60 -22.30 -12.47
CA PRO A 456 -5.96 -23.29 -11.46
C PRO A 456 -6.84 -24.39 -12.03
N GLY A 457 -6.42 -25.65 -11.89
CA GLY A 457 -7.15 -26.82 -12.39
C GLY A 457 -6.91 -27.23 -13.86
N THR A 458 -6.00 -26.59 -14.62
CA THR A 458 -5.63 -27.09 -15.97
C THR A 458 -4.78 -28.37 -15.87
N PRO A 459 -5.11 -29.46 -16.59
CA PRO A 459 -4.32 -30.70 -16.59
C PRO A 459 -2.87 -30.48 -17.07
N GLU A 460 -1.91 -31.21 -16.49
CA GLU A 460 -0.49 -31.16 -16.86
C GLU A 460 -0.23 -31.47 -18.35
N ALA A 461 -1.17 -32.13 -19.04
CA ALA A 461 -1.03 -32.53 -20.44
C ALA A 461 -1.12 -31.38 -21.47
N ALA A 462 -1.50 -30.16 -21.07
CA ALA A 462 -1.43 -28.99 -21.98
C ALA A 462 0.00 -28.43 -22.16
N ARG A 463 1.01 -29.08 -21.56
CA ARG A 463 2.42 -28.64 -21.47
C ARG A 463 3.27 -28.91 -22.72
N ALA A 464 2.77 -29.65 -23.71
CA ALA A 464 3.59 -30.10 -24.84
C ALA A 464 3.31 -29.31 -26.13
N GLU A 465 3.80 -28.07 -26.20
CA GLU A 465 4.23 -27.39 -27.44
C GLU A 465 4.79 -26.00 -27.08
N ALA A 466 6.03 -25.97 -26.59
CA ALA A 466 6.82 -24.74 -26.47
C ALA A 466 8.08 -24.88 -27.32
N THR A 467 7.94 -24.64 -28.63
CA THR A 467 9.06 -24.55 -29.57
C THR A 467 9.87 -23.26 -29.29
N PRO A 468 11.21 -23.25 -29.48
CA PRO A 468 12.00 -22.04 -29.32
C PRO A 468 11.67 -21.08 -30.47
N ILE A 469 11.26 -19.84 -30.16
CA ILE A 469 11.11 -18.80 -31.18
C ILE A 469 12.48 -18.14 -31.38
N THR A 470 13.07 -18.38 -32.55
CA THR A 470 14.23 -17.66 -33.09
C THR A 470 13.85 -16.18 -33.35
N PRO A 471 14.74 -15.20 -33.16
CA PRO A 471 14.40 -13.80 -33.39
C PRO A 471 14.30 -13.53 -34.89
N GLY A 472 13.10 -13.21 -35.38
CA GLY A 472 12.92 -12.85 -36.77
C GLY A 472 11.58 -12.18 -37.05
N GLY A 473 11.64 -10.96 -37.58
CA GLY A 473 10.56 -10.33 -38.33
C GLY A 473 9.67 -9.38 -37.53
N ALA A 474 9.89 -8.09 -37.74
CA ALA A 474 8.95 -7.04 -37.37
C ALA A 474 7.58 -7.29 -38.01
N GLY A 475 6.62 -7.73 -37.19
CA GLY A 475 5.20 -7.74 -37.52
C GLY A 475 4.45 -7.21 -36.32
N GLN A 476 3.92 -5.98 -36.41
CA GLN A 476 3.10 -5.37 -35.36
C GLN A 476 1.87 -6.25 -35.10
N PRO A 477 1.66 -6.76 -33.88
CA PRO A 477 0.36 -7.22 -33.45
C PRO A 477 -0.40 -6.00 -32.90
N ALA A 478 -1.57 -5.75 -33.48
CA ALA A 478 -2.50 -4.71 -33.07
C ALA A 478 -2.64 -4.64 -31.54
N ALA A 479 -2.35 -3.47 -30.99
CA ALA A 479 -2.41 -3.17 -29.58
C ALA A 479 -3.85 -3.32 -29.04
N ARG A 480 -4.18 -4.51 -28.51
CA ARG A 480 -5.26 -4.65 -27.55
C ARG A 480 -4.80 -4.04 -26.23
N ARG A 481 -5.09 -2.74 -26.09
CA ARG A 481 -4.83 -1.94 -24.88
C ARG A 481 -5.49 -2.58 -23.65
N ALA A 482 -4.66 -2.97 -22.69
CA ALA A 482 -5.07 -3.32 -21.34
C ALA A 482 -5.61 -2.06 -20.63
N ARG A 483 -6.78 -2.21 -20.00
CA ARG A 483 -7.56 -1.14 -19.35
C ARG A 483 -6.88 -0.63 -18.08
N LEU A 484 -6.66 0.69 -18.04
CA LEU A 484 -5.86 1.48 -17.09
C LEU A 484 -6.79 2.58 -16.56
N TYR A 485 -7.32 2.39 -15.34
CA TYR A 485 -8.48 3.10 -14.74
C TYR A 485 -9.55 3.53 -15.74
N ALA A 486 -10.47 2.61 -15.98
CA ALA A 486 -11.73 2.73 -16.72
C ALA A 486 -11.72 3.68 -17.94
N HIS A 487 -11.54 4.99 -17.81
CA HIS A 487 -11.72 5.92 -18.91
C HIS A 487 -10.69 7.07 -18.83
N PRO A 488 -9.54 6.99 -19.56
CA PRO A 488 -8.63 8.14 -19.72
C PRO A 488 -9.34 9.33 -20.35
N LEU A 489 -10.55 9.12 -20.90
CA LEU A 489 -11.43 10.10 -21.48
C LEU A 489 -12.84 9.95 -20.91
N THR A 490 -13.31 10.94 -20.15
CA THR A 490 -14.69 11.00 -19.63
C THR A 490 -15.53 11.94 -20.46
N PHE A 491 -16.80 11.60 -20.65
CA PHE A 491 -17.75 12.43 -21.37
C PHE A 491 -18.95 12.77 -20.49
N THR A 492 -19.34 14.03 -20.46
CA THR A 492 -20.56 14.45 -19.76
C THR A 492 -21.46 15.14 -20.76
N ALA A 493 -22.64 14.57 -20.99
CA ALA A 493 -23.70 15.20 -21.77
C ALA A 493 -24.71 15.82 -20.80
N PHE A 494 -25.17 17.04 -21.10
CA PHE A 494 -26.08 17.77 -20.23
C PHE A 494 -27.07 18.63 -21.01
N ALA A 495 -28.24 18.81 -20.40
CA ALA A 495 -29.13 19.92 -20.68
C ALA A 495 -29.03 20.92 -19.54
N ASN A 496 -29.05 22.20 -19.85
CA ASN A 496 -28.97 23.25 -18.85
C ASN A 496 -29.97 24.38 -19.13
N TYR A 497 -30.19 25.17 -18.09
CA TYR A 497 -30.81 26.47 -18.20
C TYR A 497 -29.91 27.48 -17.50
N ARG A 498 -29.51 28.53 -18.22
CA ARG A 498 -28.69 29.62 -17.69
C ARG A 498 -29.42 30.93 -17.94
N GLY A 499 -29.52 31.79 -16.93
CA GLY A 499 -30.39 32.98 -16.95
C GLY A 499 -30.50 33.72 -18.30
N VAL A 500 -29.37 34.23 -18.83
CA VAL A 500 -29.33 35.00 -20.08
C VAL A 500 -29.27 34.13 -21.34
N ASP A 501 -28.57 32.99 -21.27
CA ASP A 501 -28.41 32.06 -22.41
C ASP A 501 -29.63 31.16 -22.64
N ARG A 502 -30.57 31.18 -21.69
CA ARG A 502 -31.78 30.34 -21.61
C ARG A 502 -31.43 28.86 -21.69
N ALA A 503 -32.29 28.05 -22.32
CA ALA A 503 -32.10 26.61 -22.44
C ALA A 503 -30.96 26.27 -23.42
N GLY A 504 -30.07 25.38 -22.98
CA GLY A 504 -28.96 24.87 -23.78
C GLY A 504 -28.77 23.37 -23.59
N ALA A 505 -28.04 22.75 -24.52
CA ALA A 505 -27.62 21.36 -24.42
C ALA A 505 -26.22 21.19 -24.97
N GLY A 506 -25.38 20.41 -24.29
CA GLY A 506 -23.98 20.31 -24.63
C GLY A 506 -23.32 19.05 -24.14
N ALA A 507 -22.05 18.92 -24.51
CA ALA A 507 -21.20 17.84 -24.05
C ALA A 507 -19.79 18.36 -23.74
N VAL A 508 -19.17 17.73 -22.75
CA VAL A 508 -17.80 17.99 -22.33
C VAL A 508 -17.03 16.68 -22.36
N ALA A 509 -15.87 16.68 -23.02
CA ALA A 509 -14.92 15.60 -23.01
C ALA A 509 -13.71 16.01 -22.17
N THR A 510 -13.30 15.18 -21.21
CA THR A 510 -12.13 15.43 -20.36
C THR A 510 -11.16 14.25 -20.45
N LEU A 511 -9.97 14.51 -21.00
CA LEU A 511 -8.84 13.60 -21.03
C LEU A 511 -8.02 13.76 -19.74
N TRP A 512 -7.61 12.64 -19.14
CA TRP A 512 -6.77 12.59 -17.94
C TRP A 512 -5.41 11.96 -18.27
N PRO A 513 -4.47 12.73 -18.87
CA PRO A 513 -3.21 12.19 -19.38
C PRO A 513 -2.27 11.66 -18.27
N TRP A 514 -2.35 12.23 -17.06
CA TRP A 514 -1.61 11.84 -15.86
C TRP A 514 -2.48 12.04 -14.60
N ARG A 515 -2.01 11.61 -13.43
CA ARG A 515 -2.79 11.68 -12.17
C ARG A 515 -3.21 13.11 -11.85
N ALA A 516 -4.53 13.33 -11.71
CA ALA A 516 -5.19 14.61 -11.42
C ALA A 516 -4.93 15.72 -12.46
N SER A 517 -4.12 15.48 -13.49
CA SER A 517 -3.98 16.35 -14.65
C SER A 517 -5.13 16.12 -15.61
N PHE A 518 -5.72 17.18 -16.15
CA PHE A 518 -6.79 17.09 -17.13
C PHE A 518 -6.56 18.02 -18.31
N LEU A 519 -7.09 17.60 -19.45
CA LEU A 519 -7.35 18.41 -20.63
C LEU A 519 -8.82 18.26 -20.98
N ARG A 520 -9.56 19.35 -21.10
CA ARG A 520 -11.00 19.38 -21.32
C ARG A 520 -11.34 20.20 -22.55
N VAL A 521 -12.30 19.73 -23.31
CA VAL A 521 -12.99 20.48 -24.37
C VAL A 521 -14.49 20.24 -24.27
N GLY A 522 -15.28 21.22 -24.66
CA GLY A 522 -16.74 21.06 -24.69
C GLY A 522 -17.41 22.02 -25.64
N ALA A 523 -18.64 21.67 -26.02
CA ALA A 523 -19.48 22.49 -26.87
C ALA A 523 -20.93 22.41 -26.39
N GLU A 524 -21.65 23.51 -26.53
CA GLU A 524 -23.05 23.65 -26.14
C GLU A 524 -23.83 24.39 -27.24
N ALA A 525 -24.98 23.83 -27.61
CA ALA A 525 -25.98 24.48 -28.44
C ALA A 525 -26.89 25.34 -27.55
N THR A 526 -26.95 26.63 -27.87
CA THR A 526 -27.70 27.65 -27.13
C THR A 526 -28.65 28.39 -28.09
N PRO A 527 -29.67 27.72 -28.65
CA PRO A 527 -30.48 28.26 -29.76
C PRO A 527 -31.24 29.54 -29.40
N TYR A 528 -31.45 29.80 -28.11
CA TYR A 528 -32.17 30.94 -27.59
C TYR A 528 -31.26 32.02 -26.98
N SER A 529 -29.93 31.83 -27.01
CA SER A 529 -29.00 32.83 -26.47
C SER A 529 -28.88 34.02 -27.43
N PRO A 530 -29.01 35.27 -26.94
CA PRO A 530 -28.72 36.47 -27.72
C PRO A 530 -27.26 36.54 -28.20
N GLY A 531 -26.35 35.82 -27.54
CA GLY A 531 -24.91 35.84 -27.80
C GLY A 531 -24.44 34.87 -28.89
N GLY A 532 -25.32 34.04 -29.45
CA GLY A 532 -25.01 33.07 -30.50
C GLY A 532 -25.62 31.69 -30.25
N ARG A 533 -25.71 30.88 -31.31
CA ARG A 533 -26.37 29.55 -31.27
C ARG A 533 -25.49 28.40 -30.78
N VAL A 534 -24.17 28.60 -30.73
CA VAL A 534 -23.19 27.60 -30.29
C VAL A 534 -22.11 28.29 -29.48
N ARG A 535 -21.67 27.65 -28.40
CA ARG A 535 -20.50 28.05 -27.62
C ARG A 535 -19.58 26.88 -27.32
N MET A 536 -18.28 27.13 -27.30
CA MET A 536 -17.25 26.16 -26.93
C MET A 536 -16.57 26.56 -25.62
N LEU A 537 -15.95 25.58 -24.97
CA LEU A 537 -15.16 25.72 -23.76
C LEU A 537 -13.93 24.81 -23.82
N TRP A 538 -12.90 25.16 -23.06
CA TRP A 538 -11.75 24.29 -22.85
C TRP A 538 -11.15 24.51 -21.46
N GLY A 539 -10.35 23.56 -21.00
CA GLY A 539 -9.58 23.72 -19.77
C GLY A 539 -8.40 22.78 -19.69
N ILE A 540 -7.34 23.20 -19.04
CA ILE A 540 -6.16 22.39 -18.74
C ILE A 540 -5.75 22.65 -17.30
N GLY A 541 -5.39 21.63 -16.56
CA GLY A 541 -4.98 21.85 -15.18
C GLY A 541 -4.65 20.59 -14.43
N TRP A 542 -4.31 20.80 -13.17
CA TRP A 542 -4.15 19.78 -12.16
C TRP A 542 -5.20 20.03 -11.07
N ASP A 543 -6.18 19.13 -10.97
CA ASP A 543 -7.29 19.22 -10.03
C ASP A 543 -7.48 17.87 -9.33
N ASP A 544 -6.92 17.77 -8.13
CA ASP A 544 -7.13 16.64 -7.26
C ASP A 544 -8.31 16.93 -6.33
N TRP A 545 -9.38 16.15 -6.45
CA TRP A 545 -10.62 16.33 -5.71
C TRP A 545 -10.53 15.92 -4.23
N ARG A 546 -9.41 15.34 -3.79
CA ARG A 546 -9.20 14.91 -2.40
C ARG A 546 -9.08 16.08 -1.43
N ALA A 547 -9.22 15.80 -0.14
CA ALA A 547 -8.97 16.78 0.91
C ALA A 547 -7.46 17.02 1.05
N ARG A 548 -7.07 18.19 1.54
CA ARG A 548 -5.65 18.58 1.75
C ARG A 548 -4.80 18.58 0.48
N THR A 549 -5.41 18.88 -0.67
CA THR A 549 -4.71 19.00 -1.94
C THR A 549 -4.79 20.41 -2.50
N PRO A 550 -3.73 20.91 -3.13
CA PRO A 550 -3.84 22.10 -3.97
C PRO A 550 -4.64 21.79 -5.25
N TYR A 551 -4.96 22.81 -6.02
CA TYR A 551 -5.36 22.68 -7.41
C TYR A 551 -4.89 23.90 -8.20
N LEU A 552 -4.67 23.71 -9.50
CA LEU A 552 -4.28 24.76 -10.44
C LEU A 552 -4.90 24.46 -11.80
N ARG A 553 -5.73 25.37 -12.32
CA ARG A 553 -6.54 25.13 -13.53
C ARG A 553 -6.56 26.39 -14.38
N LEU A 554 -6.29 26.25 -15.66
CA LEU A 554 -6.51 27.29 -16.66
C LEU A 554 -7.73 26.88 -17.48
N GLU A 555 -8.82 27.63 -17.37
CA GLU A 555 -10.11 27.27 -17.96
C GLU A 555 -10.72 28.45 -18.71
N ASN A 556 -11.33 28.18 -19.86
CA ASN A 556 -12.20 29.13 -20.54
C ASN A 556 -13.59 28.48 -20.69
N TRP A 557 -14.54 28.97 -19.89
CA TRP A 557 -15.91 28.44 -19.84
C TRP A 557 -16.83 28.99 -20.96
N GLY A 558 -16.28 29.81 -21.87
CA GLY A 558 -16.96 30.39 -23.01
C GLY A 558 -17.82 31.64 -22.70
N PRO A 559 -18.47 32.22 -23.73
CA PRO A 559 -18.68 31.62 -25.04
C PRO A 559 -17.51 31.83 -26.01
N ILE A 560 -16.86 30.74 -26.45
CA ILE A 560 -15.91 30.73 -27.56
C ILE A 560 -16.66 30.33 -28.83
N ARG A 561 -16.52 31.07 -29.94
CA ARG A 561 -17.17 30.76 -31.22
C ARG A 561 -16.22 30.03 -32.18
N PRO A 562 -16.75 29.29 -33.17
CA PRO A 562 -15.93 28.76 -34.25
C PRO A 562 -15.20 29.88 -34.99
N GLY A 563 -13.87 29.89 -34.92
CA GLY A 563 -13.01 30.92 -35.50
C GLY A 563 -12.26 31.79 -34.46
N ASP A 564 -12.68 31.81 -33.20
CA ASP A 564 -12.08 32.64 -32.14
C ASP A 564 -10.75 32.08 -31.57
N GLY A 565 -10.28 30.94 -32.10
CA GLY A 565 -9.09 30.24 -31.58
C GLY A 565 -9.27 29.77 -30.14
N LEU A 566 -8.25 29.98 -29.29
CA LEU A 566 -8.30 29.62 -27.86
C LEU A 566 -8.91 30.73 -26.98
N ALA A 567 -9.11 31.94 -27.50
CA ALA A 567 -9.64 33.09 -26.74
C ALA A 567 -8.97 33.25 -25.35
N MET A 568 -7.63 33.32 -25.34
CA MET A 568 -6.81 33.34 -24.12
C MET A 568 -7.02 34.61 -23.27
N ASP A 569 -7.49 35.68 -23.89
CA ASP A 569 -7.82 36.98 -23.28
C ASP A 569 -8.99 36.92 -22.29
N VAL A 570 -9.83 35.88 -22.39
CA VAL A 570 -10.96 35.63 -21.49
C VAL A 570 -10.82 34.31 -20.72
N ALA A 571 -9.64 33.68 -20.74
CA ALA A 571 -9.35 32.48 -19.97
C ALA A 571 -9.00 32.82 -18.50
N GLU A 572 -9.35 31.92 -17.59
CA GLU A 572 -9.22 32.11 -16.14
C GLU A 572 -8.26 31.10 -15.52
N LEU A 573 -7.24 31.60 -14.82
CA LEU A 573 -6.39 30.81 -13.94
C LEU A 573 -7.04 30.71 -12.56
N ASN A 574 -7.44 29.50 -12.18
CA ASN A 574 -8.03 29.15 -10.91
C ASN A 574 -7.03 28.34 -10.08
N PHE A 575 -6.74 28.75 -8.86
CA PHE A 575 -5.84 28.05 -7.97
C PHE A 575 -6.35 28.05 -6.54
N GLY A 576 -5.93 27.08 -5.74
CA GLY A 576 -6.35 27.06 -4.35
C GLY A 576 -5.98 25.79 -3.63
N TYR A 577 -6.59 25.61 -2.47
CA TYR A 577 -6.36 24.50 -1.57
C TYR A 577 -7.67 23.98 -0.98
N ARG A 578 -7.84 22.66 -1.04
CA ARG A 578 -8.96 21.94 -0.42
C ARG A 578 -8.58 21.65 1.03
N GLY A 579 -9.35 22.17 1.98
CA GLY A 579 -9.11 21.96 3.40
C GLY A 579 -9.48 20.54 3.85
N PRO A 580 -9.35 20.24 5.15
CA PRO A 580 -9.69 18.94 5.71
C PRO A 580 -11.20 18.69 5.59
N ARG A 581 -11.58 17.49 5.13
CA ARG A 581 -12.97 17.05 5.10
C ARG A 581 -13.38 16.56 6.48
N LEU A 582 -14.39 17.18 7.07
CA LEU A 582 -14.90 16.88 8.41
C LEU A 582 -16.22 16.10 8.28
N CYS A 583 -16.24 14.82 8.67
CA CYS A 583 -17.41 13.97 8.51
C CYS A 583 -17.96 13.51 9.87
N GLY A 584 -19.29 13.51 10.00
CA GLY A 584 -20.05 12.94 11.10
C GLY A 584 -21.26 12.19 10.55
N GLY A 585 -21.22 10.86 10.57
CA GLY A 585 -22.27 10.02 9.98
C GLY A 585 -22.42 10.28 8.48
N ALA A 586 -23.66 10.56 8.04
CA ALA A 586 -23.98 10.81 6.63
C ALA A 586 -23.62 12.24 6.14
N LEU A 587 -23.10 13.10 7.03
CA LEU A 587 -22.78 14.50 6.74
C LEU A 587 -21.27 14.70 6.64
N CYS A 588 -20.81 15.38 5.60
CA CYS A 588 -19.41 15.74 5.42
C CYS A 588 -19.25 17.19 4.98
N LEU A 589 -18.54 18.00 5.75
CA LEU A 589 -18.18 19.37 5.44
C LEU A 589 -16.80 19.44 4.77
N SER A 590 -16.70 20.12 3.63
CA SER A 590 -15.46 20.26 2.86
C SER A 590 -15.17 21.75 2.58
N PRO A 591 -14.24 22.38 3.34
CA PRO A 591 -13.83 23.75 3.10
C PRO A 591 -12.83 23.86 1.94
N LEU A 592 -12.85 24.98 1.22
CA LEU A 592 -11.97 25.29 0.10
C LEU A 592 -11.61 26.78 0.12
N LEU A 593 -10.33 27.07 -0.05
CA LEU A 593 -9.82 28.41 -0.30
C LEU A 593 -9.25 28.47 -1.71
N GLY A 594 -9.41 29.58 -2.42
CA GLY A 594 -8.81 29.72 -3.75
C GLY A 594 -8.93 31.12 -4.34
N GLY A 595 -8.18 31.37 -5.41
CA GLY A 595 -8.21 32.60 -6.18
C GLY A 595 -8.37 32.34 -7.67
N THR A 596 -8.85 33.36 -8.38
CA THR A 596 -9.10 33.32 -9.84
C THR A 596 -8.53 34.57 -10.51
N VAL A 597 -7.76 34.41 -11.60
CA VAL A 597 -7.06 35.49 -12.31
C VAL A 597 -6.95 35.22 -13.84
N PRO A 598 -7.25 36.18 -14.73
CA PRO A 598 -8.18 37.27 -14.55
C PRO A 598 -9.61 36.74 -14.66
N PHE A 599 -10.51 37.18 -13.78
CA PHE A 599 -11.94 37.04 -14.01
C PHE A 599 -12.41 38.25 -14.83
N SER A 600 -13.51 38.16 -15.59
CA SER A 600 -14.14 39.30 -16.29
C SER A 600 -14.64 40.44 -15.38
N GLY A 601 -14.25 40.42 -14.10
CA GLY A 601 -14.44 41.41 -13.04
C GLY A 601 -13.23 41.51 -12.10
N GLY A 602 -12.00 41.33 -12.59
CA GLY A 602 -10.76 41.45 -11.79
C GLY A 602 -10.42 40.23 -10.92
N PRO A 603 -9.16 40.11 -10.45
CA PRO A 603 -8.71 39.01 -9.61
C PRO A 603 -9.47 39.01 -8.28
N TYR A 604 -9.88 37.83 -7.83
CA TYR A 604 -10.56 37.71 -6.54
C TYR A 604 -10.13 36.47 -5.78
N VAL A 605 -10.15 36.57 -4.46
CA VAL A 605 -9.94 35.46 -3.53
C VAL A 605 -11.28 34.99 -3.00
N SER A 606 -11.40 33.70 -2.72
CA SER A 606 -12.66 33.06 -2.33
C SER A 606 -12.46 32.01 -1.24
N ALA A 607 -13.47 31.91 -0.38
CA ALA A 607 -13.61 30.86 0.59
C ALA A 607 -14.98 30.21 0.41
N ARG A 608 -15.02 28.88 0.34
CA ARG A 608 -16.23 28.09 0.12
C ARG A 608 -16.26 26.90 1.06
N ALA A 609 -17.45 26.44 1.39
CA ALA A 609 -17.66 25.18 2.08
C ALA A 609 -18.78 24.38 1.38
N THR A 610 -18.56 23.08 1.23
CA THR A 610 -19.55 22.16 0.66
C THR A 610 -19.94 21.14 1.72
N LEU A 611 -21.21 21.10 2.08
CA LEU A 611 -21.83 20.05 2.90
C LEU A 611 -22.33 18.95 1.96
N THR A 612 -21.79 17.74 2.08
CA THR A 612 -22.26 16.55 1.38
C THR A 612 -23.13 15.71 2.31
N ILE A 613 -24.29 15.29 1.83
CA ILE A 613 -25.32 14.54 2.56
C ILE A 613 -25.49 13.18 1.85
N ALA A 614 -25.34 12.09 2.61
CA ALA A 614 -25.48 10.72 2.10
C ALA A 614 -24.62 10.44 0.83
N GLY A 615 -23.45 11.08 0.75
CA GLY A 615 -22.45 10.86 -0.30
C GLY A 615 -22.74 11.44 -1.68
N THR A 616 -23.99 11.83 -2.00
CA THR A 616 -24.38 12.27 -3.36
C THR A 616 -25.12 13.60 -3.39
N TRP A 617 -25.79 13.98 -2.32
CA TRP A 617 -26.43 15.29 -2.22
C TRP A 617 -25.44 16.31 -1.69
N PHE A 618 -25.53 17.56 -2.15
CA PHE A 618 -24.70 18.62 -1.60
C PHE A 618 -25.47 19.94 -1.46
N ALA A 619 -25.00 20.74 -0.51
CA ALA A 619 -25.26 22.16 -0.38
C ALA A 619 -23.91 22.88 -0.24
N MET A 620 -23.73 23.97 -0.97
CA MET A 620 -22.49 24.72 -1.04
C MET A 620 -22.77 26.20 -0.79
N GLY A 621 -21.88 26.85 -0.04
CA GLY A 621 -21.93 28.29 0.19
C GLY A 621 -20.52 28.86 0.29
N GLY A 622 -20.35 30.11 -0.11
CA GLY A 622 -19.08 30.80 0.05
C GLY A 622 -19.14 32.27 -0.30
N ILE A 623 -18.00 32.91 -0.07
CA ILE A 623 -17.80 34.33 -0.26
C ILE A 623 -16.53 34.57 -1.10
N GLY A 624 -16.58 35.58 -1.97
CA GLY A 624 -15.46 36.05 -2.75
C GLY A 624 -15.22 37.53 -2.49
N TRP A 625 -13.95 37.93 -2.47
CA TRP A 625 -13.51 39.31 -2.32
C TRP A 625 -12.61 39.71 -3.50
N THR A 626 -13.03 40.74 -4.24
CA THR A 626 -12.25 41.31 -5.35
C THR A 626 -11.08 42.11 -4.78
N VAL A 627 -9.84 41.77 -5.17
CA VAL A 627 -8.63 42.38 -4.63
C VAL A 627 -8.41 43.76 -5.29
N PRO A 628 -8.43 44.87 -4.54
CA PRO A 628 -8.22 46.21 -5.10
C PRO A 628 -6.80 46.37 -5.68
N GLN A 629 -6.65 47.18 -6.73
CA GLN A 629 -5.36 47.74 -7.20
C GLN A 629 -4.34 46.77 -7.85
N VAL A 630 -4.63 45.47 -7.98
CA VAL A 630 -3.72 44.52 -8.65
C VAL A 630 -3.98 44.43 -10.16
N PHE A 631 -5.25 44.49 -10.59
CA PHE A 631 -5.71 44.70 -11.98
C PHE A 631 -7.11 45.35 -11.91
N GLU A 632 -7.38 46.43 -12.63
CA GLU A 632 -8.72 47.05 -12.62
C GLU A 632 -9.71 46.16 -13.37
N GLY A 633 -10.73 45.67 -12.66
CA GLY A 633 -11.90 45.06 -13.28
C GLY A 633 -12.78 46.13 -13.96
N PRO A 634 -13.67 45.77 -14.91
CA PRO A 634 -14.60 46.72 -15.51
C PRO A 634 -15.42 47.48 -14.45
N ALA A 635 -15.76 48.74 -14.76
CA ALA A 635 -16.61 49.58 -13.92
C ALA A 635 -17.91 48.85 -13.54
N GLY A 636 -18.26 48.86 -12.25
CA GLY A 636 -19.42 48.15 -11.71
C GLY A 636 -19.14 46.74 -11.15
N THR A 637 -17.88 46.30 -11.13
CA THR A 637 -17.50 45.04 -10.47
C THR A 637 -17.80 45.09 -8.96
N PRO A 638 -18.60 44.15 -8.42
CA PRO A 638 -18.92 44.13 -6.99
C PRO A 638 -17.71 43.72 -6.16
N ARG A 639 -17.51 44.43 -5.04
CA ARG A 639 -16.41 44.19 -4.08
C ARG A 639 -16.52 42.83 -3.40
N TRP A 640 -17.75 42.39 -3.12
CA TRP A 640 -18.06 41.11 -2.49
C TRP A 640 -18.96 40.28 -3.39
N ARG A 641 -18.72 38.97 -3.41
CA ARG A 641 -19.51 37.99 -4.15
C ARG A 641 -19.98 36.92 -3.19
N ILE A 642 -21.24 36.53 -3.30
CA ILE A 642 -21.78 35.36 -2.61
C ILE A 642 -21.99 34.28 -3.66
N VAL A 643 -21.53 33.08 -3.35
CA VAL A 643 -21.71 31.91 -4.20
C VAL A 643 -22.43 30.83 -3.41
N TYR A 644 -23.32 30.11 -4.07
CA TYR A 644 -24.03 29.01 -3.45
C TYR A 644 -24.45 27.99 -4.50
N GLY A 645 -24.75 26.79 -4.06
CA GLY A 645 -25.24 25.75 -4.95
C GLY A 645 -25.83 24.59 -4.17
N PHE A 646 -26.65 23.81 -4.82
CA PHE A 646 -27.25 22.62 -4.24
C PHE A 646 -27.60 21.63 -5.33
N GLY A 647 -27.73 20.37 -4.94
CA GLY A 647 -28.20 19.33 -5.85
C GLY A 647 -27.67 17.96 -5.49
N ARG A 648 -27.72 17.08 -6.47
CA ARG A 648 -27.19 15.72 -6.40
C ARG A 648 -26.12 15.56 -7.48
N TRP A 649 -24.93 15.18 -7.04
CA TRP A 649 -23.79 14.89 -7.90
C TRP A 649 -23.28 13.47 -7.64
N ASP A 650 -23.10 12.70 -8.71
CA ASP A 650 -22.41 11.42 -8.69
C ASP A 650 -21.53 11.35 -9.95
N TRP A 651 -20.26 11.02 -9.78
CA TRP A 651 -19.26 11.01 -10.85
C TRP A 651 -19.19 9.65 -11.55
N ARG A 652 -19.88 8.62 -11.04
CA ARG A 652 -19.83 7.28 -11.61
C ARG A 652 -20.46 7.24 -13.01
N PRO A 653 -19.88 6.48 -13.96
CA PRO A 653 -20.47 6.33 -15.29
C PRO A 653 -21.90 5.76 -15.20
N GLY A 654 -22.81 6.28 -16.03
CA GLY A 654 -24.22 5.90 -16.05
C GLY A 654 -25.09 6.59 -14.98
N THR A 655 -24.53 7.50 -14.17
CA THR A 655 -25.31 8.21 -13.15
C THR A 655 -25.86 9.54 -13.64
N LEU A 656 -27.07 9.85 -13.18
CA LEU A 656 -27.73 11.14 -13.37
C LEU A 656 -27.26 12.12 -12.29
N TYR A 657 -26.92 13.33 -12.70
CA TYR A 657 -26.74 14.45 -11.78
C TYR A 657 -27.76 15.56 -12.05
N VAL A 658 -28.10 16.30 -10.99
CA VAL A 658 -28.96 17.48 -11.02
C VAL A 658 -28.31 18.51 -10.12
N THR A 659 -27.81 19.60 -10.68
CA THR A 659 -27.06 20.61 -9.92
C THR A 659 -27.54 22.01 -10.25
N TYR A 660 -27.69 22.83 -9.22
CA TYR A 660 -27.81 24.28 -9.35
C TYR A 660 -26.57 24.94 -8.75
N HIS A 661 -25.97 25.86 -9.50
CA HIS A 661 -24.87 26.69 -9.03
C HIS A 661 -25.11 28.15 -9.39
N ASP A 662 -24.93 29.03 -8.40
CA ASP A 662 -24.86 30.47 -8.58
C ASP A 662 -23.47 30.94 -8.13
N TRP A 663 -22.67 31.37 -9.10
CA TRP A 663 -21.29 31.82 -8.88
C TRP A 663 -21.19 33.33 -8.59
N GLY A 664 -22.32 33.99 -8.33
CA GLY A 664 -22.38 35.40 -7.98
C GLY A 664 -22.34 36.34 -9.19
N PRO A 665 -22.43 37.66 -8.94
CA PRO A 665 -22.50 38.67 -10.00
C PRO A 665 -21.17 38.81 -10.77
N THR A 666 -21.26 38.67 -12.09
CA THR A 666 -20.20 39.00 -13.05
C THR A 666 -20.54 40.32 -13.75
N SER A 667 -19.57 40.94 -14.44
CA SER A 667 -19.82 42.13 -15.28
C SER A 667 -20.86 41.89 -16.40
N ARG A 668 -21.26 40.62 -16.61
CA ARG A 668 -22.22 40.20 -17.63
C ARG A 668 -23.38 39.34 -17.09
N SER A 669 -23.91 39.65 -15.91
CA SER A 669 -25.17 39.11 -15.30
C SER A 669 -25.05 37.95 -14.29
N HIS A 670 -26.17 37.68 -13.60
CA HIS A 670 -26.36 36.62 -12.60
C HIS A 670 -26.35 35.24 -13.28
N ASN A 671 -25.35 34.42 -12.95
CA ASN A 671 -25.05 33.16 -13.63
C ASN A 671 -25.53 31.94 -12.84
N GLY A 672 -26.79 31.95 -12.41
CA GLY A 672 -27.46 30.72 -11.96
C GLY A 672 -27.51 29.72 -13.11
N VAL A 673 -26.90 28.55 -12.92
CA VAL A 673 -26.92 27.44 -13.88
C VAL A 673 -27.60 26.26 -13.21
N LEU A 674 -28.76 25.88 -13.75
CA LEU A 674 -29.38 24.59 -13.48
C LEU A 674 -28.94 23.61 -14.57
N ALA A 675 -28.36 22.49 -14.19
CA ALA A 675 -27.92 21.45 -15.12
C ALA A 675 -28.45 20.08 -14.71
N VAL A 676 -28.91 19.32 -15.70
CA VAL A 676 -29.25 17.91 -15.60
C VAL A 676 -28.45 17.17 -16.64
N GLY A 677 -27.73 16.13 -16.23
CA GLY A 677 -26.85 15.42 -17.15
C GLY A 677 -26.51 14.01 -16.71
N VAL A 678 -25.87 13.29 -17.61
CA VAL A 678 -25.40 11.92 -17.38
C VAL A 678 -23.91 11.87 -17.60
N ASN A 679 -23.21 11.26 -16.65
CA ASN A 679 -21.78 10.98 -16.78
C ASN A 679 -21.60 9.70 -17.59
N LEU A 680 -20.87 9.79 -18.68
CA LEU A 680 -20.51 8.69 -19.57
C LEU A 680 -19.00 8.51 -19.54
N ALA A 681 -18.54 7.29 -19.74
CA ALA A 681 -17.12 7.02 -19.67
C ALA A 681 -16.78 5.84 -20.59
N PHE A 682 -15.72 5.98 -21.41
CA PHE A 682 -15.36 5.06 -22.50
C PHE A 682 -13.95 4.48 -22.41
#